data_AF-A0A6H0CWN7-F1
#
_entry.id   AF-A0A6H0CWN7-F1
#
_cell.length_a   1.000
_cell.length_b   1.000
_cell.length_c   1.000
_cell.angle_alpha   90.00
_cell.angle_beta   90.00
_cell.angle_gamma   90.00
#
_symmetry.space_group_name_H-M   'P 1'
#
loop_
_entity.id
_entity.type
_entity.pdbx_description
1 polymer ?
#
loop_
_entity_poly.entity_id
_entity_poly.type
_entity_poly.pdbx_seq_one_letter_code
_entity_poly.pdbx_strand_id
1 'polypeptide(L)'
;MDDVTGLPGEVRYVSDHLRRAFEPLIDMGDFAHRDAYLRDAVFLTRALAAQAVCVITGRSPEEAAASVTDGIDDQGIDAIAISPSGSDIWFVQAKWSPTGRAVFKEADALRLVLGLRRLAHRHYEGANPRINRLLDRIDEALSSPRCTVHLVAALAGDGRVASQAERRLAQVGEEFGFGSRTAVKVRSLGLADFHSAARLQEAPVPVEVTASLTQGWHSVQTPYPAYMGLVPALEIASWYESHGLRLVEQRLRDTVQADRLEREAAHRLVSDPEQFWYLSNGLTLVCDAVRTEYFGRRMQGEPVRLRLSNAQAVDGTWLLSALAQAADLDLEAVERALVPLRVICVADAPESLVSQLTVSSLTANRPNVLERVASDPQQALIRDEFADVLGKQYVFKEGALPPAPSAGCTVQEAAMALACSHSDVTLVARAGADSEYLFLPSPRGAYTRLFGQAPPARHIWVAVLLHRLVRSTLAELAPTQSSWVRDVMEHGELLLSHLAFRHIGTDNAAGWVQTAEEDAGWARAWIQDSASSLASAVADLYGKNVFLASILTDPERCRRLAAAVSRTLSSGAVSRARPQGQSARRPASVSLLVDHGRIPDGTRLVYRPSNPTEEEAIGDWLREDPRRYLATWVNDRRKPLVWVADGRAYSPSGLITHIWQQADWREAPLAVRGPAGWHVPGEGTLVELADQLVPGTEPDGGA
;
A
#
# COMPACT_ATOMS: atom_id res chain seq x y z
N MET A 1 52.98 19.49 17.31
CA MET A 1 52.10 20.25 18.22
C MET A 1 52.11 21.67 17.69
N ASP A 2 51.36 21.92 16.62
CA ASP A 2 51.27 23.25 16.00
C ASP A 2 49.87 23.43 15.41
N ASP A 3 49.23 24.52 15.86
CA ASP A 3 48.14 25.30 15.26
C ASP A 3 46.71 24.72 15.16
N VAL A 4 46.08 24.44 16.31
CA VAL A 4 44.62 24.27 16.43
C VAL A 4 44.04 25.34 17.37
N THR A 5 44.29 26.62 17.07
CA THR A 5 43.67 27.75 17.77
C THR A 5 42.83 28.57 16.80
N GLY A 6 41.55 28.19 16.64
CA GLY A 6 40.60 28.97 15.83
C GLY A 6 39.27 28.30 15.44
N LEU A 7 39.06 27.02 15.74
CA LEU A 7 37.79 26.34 15.44
C LEU A 7 36.73 26.67 16.52
N PRO A 8 35.47 26.97 16.17
CA PRO A 8 34.39 27.09 17.15
C PRO A 8 34.30 25.84 18.04
N GLY A 9 34.02 26.01 19.34
CA GLY A 9 34.05 24.91 20.32
C GLY A 9 33.17 23.71 19.94
N GLU A 10 31.99 23.97 19.36
CA GLU A 10 31.07 22.92 18.88
C GLU A 10 31.65 22.13 17.69
N VAL A 11 32.33 22.80 16.74
CA VAL A 11 32.95 22.14 15.59
C VAL A 11 34.07 21.21 16.06
N ARG A 12 34.89 21.67 17.01
CA ARG A 12 35.96 20.85 17.58
C ARG A 12 35.39 19.62 18.28
N TYR A 13 34.35 19.80 19.09
CA TYR A 13 33.70 18.70 19.80
C TYR A 13 33.15 17.63 18.84
N VAL A 14 32.41 18.05 17.80
CA VAL A 14 31.88 17.14 16.77
C VAL A 14 33.01 16.44 16.02
N SER A 15 34.07 17.17 15.63
CA SER A 15 35.25 16.57 14.98
C SER A 15 35.89 15.48 15.84
N ASP A 16 36.12 15.75 17.13
CA ASP A 16 36.75 14.81 18.05
C ASP A 16 35.88 13.56 18.25
N HIS A 17 34.56 13.74 18.32
CA HIS A 17 33.59 12.65 18.38
C HIS A 17 33.61 11.81 17.10
N LEU A 18 33.55 12.43 15.92
CA LEU A 18 33.59 11.74 14.63
C LEU A 18 34.86 10.89 14.47
N ARG A 19 36.02 11.40 14.93
CA ARG A 19 37.27 10.62 14.96
C ARG A 19 37.16 9.40 15.84
N ARG A 20 36.74 9.58 17.10
CA ARG A 20 36.57 8.47 18.04
C ARG A 20 35.64 7.39 17.50
N ALA A 21 34.52 7.79 16.88
CA ALA A 21 33.50 6.87 16.42
C ALA A 21 33.86 6.15 15.11
N PHE A 22 34.49 6.85 14.15
CA PHE A 22 34.56 6.38 12.76
C PHE A 22 35.97 6.17 12.20
N GLU A 23 37.03 6.61 12.89
CA GLU A 23 38.42 6.39 12.44
C GLU A 23 38.77 4.91 12.20
N PRO A 24 38.30 3.92 13.00
CA PRO A 24 38.56 2.52 12.68
C PRO A 24 37.61 1.92 11.63
N LEU A 25 36.56 2.63 11.22
CA LEU A 25 35.44 2.09 10.43
C LEU A 25 35.37 2.64 9.00
N ILE A 26 35.80 3.88 8.77
CA ILE A 26 35.74 4.52 7.45
C ILE A 26 36.95 4.11 6.62
N ASP A 27 36.68 3.49 5.48
CA ASP A 27 37.69 3.15 4.49
C ASP A 27 38.23 4.41 3.79
N MET A 28 39.52 4.67 3.97
CA MET A 28 40.30 5.77 3.37
C MET A 28 41.34 5.28 2.35
N GLY A 29 41.27 4.01 1.91
CA GLY A 29 42.26 3.38 1.05
C GLY A 29 42.42 4.04 -0.32
N ASP A 30 41.34 4.61 -0.86
CA ASP A 30 41.31 5.37 -2.13
C ASP A 30 42.01 6.74 -2.05
N PHE A 31 42.33 7.21 -0.83
CA PHE A 31 42.98 8.49 -0.56
C PHE A 31 44.35 8.35 0.15
N ALA A 32 44.93 7.15 0.19
CA ALA A 32 46.12 6.85 0.98
C ALA A 32 47.39 7.66 0.63
N HIS A 33 47.48 8.23 -0.58
CA HIS A 33 48.68 8.88 -1.12
C HIS A 33 48.60 10.42 -1.24
N ARG A 34 47.62 11.07 -0.61
CA ARG A 34 47.43 12.53 -0.66
C ARG A 34 47.90 13.25 0.61
N ASP A 35 48.00 14.58 0.51
CA ASP A 35 48.34 15.49 1.62
C ASP A 35 47.49 15.21 2.88
N ALA A 36 48.12 15.23 4.05
CA ALA A 36 47.50 14.97 5.35
C ALA A 36 46.30 15.90 5.62
N TYR A 37 46.37 17.17 5.20
CA TYR A 37 45.27 18.12 5.38
C TYR A 37 44.03 17.75 4.55
N LEU A 38 44.24 17.35 3.28
CA LEU A 38 43.15 16.93 2.39
C LEU A 38 42.55 15.59 2.85
N ARG A 39 43.39 14.67 3.32
CA ARG A 39 42.95 13.39 3.88
C ARG A 39 42.03 13.61 5.09
N ASP A 40 42.38 14.56 5.95
CA ASP A 40 41.61 14.89 7.14
C ASP A 40 40.22 15.45 6.81
N ALA A 41 40.16 16.39 5.86
CA ALA A 41 38.90 16.97 5.41
C ALA A 41 37.96 15.93 4.74
N VAL A 42 38.52 15.00 3.95
CA VAL A 42 37.77 13.90 3.33
C VAL A 42 37.26 12.94 4.41
N PHE A 43 38.11 12.54 5.36
CA PHE A 43 37.69 11.71 6.48
C PHE A 43 36.52 12.32 7.25
N LEU A 44 36.62 13.60 7.62
CA LEU A 44 35.56 14.29 8.36
C LEU A 44 34.25 14.39 7.56
N THR A 45 34.32 14.52 6.23
CA THR A 45 33.12 14.53 5.37
C THR A 45 32.47 13.15 5.32
N ARG A 46 33.25 12.08 5.16
CA ARG A 46 32.76 10.67 5.21
C ARG A 46 32.17 10.31 6.57
N ALA A 47 32.87 10.66 7.64
CA ALA A 47 32.41 10.42 9.01
C ALA A 47 31.13 11.21 9.31
N LEU A 48 31.00 12.45 8.80
CA LEU A 48 29.77 13.23 8.91
C LEU A 48 28.60 12.57 8.18
N ALA A 49 28.83 12.01 6.99
CA ALA A 49 27.81 11.26 6.25
C ALA A 49 27.34 10.02 7.05
N ALA A 50 28.28 9.26 7.62
CA ALA A 50 27.95 8.12 8.49
C ALA A 50 27.19 8.57 9.76
N GLN A 51 27.62 9.64 10.42
CA GLN A 51 26.92 10.16 11.59
C GLN A 51 25.51 10.63 11.26
N ALA A 52 25.28 11.21 10.09
CA ALA A 52 23.93 11.55 9.62
C ALA A 52 23.05 10.31 9.50
N VAL A 53 23.59 9.19 9.01
CA VAL A 53 22.88 7.90 8.98
C VAL A 53 22.57 7.41 10.39
N CYS A 54 23.52 7.47 11.34
CA CYS A 54 23.25 7.14 12.74
C CYS A 54 22.10 7.97 13.33
N VAL A 55 22.15 9.29 13.15
CA VAL A 55 21.13 10.22 13.68
C VAL A 55 19.75 9.95 13.09
N ILE A 56 19.66 9.66 11.80
CA ILE A 56 18.37 9.52 11.11
C ILE A 56 17.78 8.12 11.24
N THR A 57 18.62 7.09 11.32
CA THR A 57 18.16 5.69 11.28
C THR A 57 18.31 4.95 12.61
N GLY A 58 19.04 5.52 13.57
CA GLY A 58 19.35 4.88 14.85
C GLY A 58 20.34 3.71 14.74
N ARG A 59 20.99 3.54 13.58
CA ARG A 59 21.96 2.47 13.33
C ARG A 59 23.26 2.64 14.12
N SER A 60 23.94 1.52 14.32
CA SER A 60 25.27 1.53 14.94
C SER A 60 26.30 2.25 14.06
N PRO A 61 27.40 2.76 14.64
CA PRO A 61 28.49 3.37 13.86
C PRO A 61 29.04 2.44 12.76
N GLU A 62 29.10 1.13 12.99
CA GLU A 62 29.58 0.13 12.03
C GLU A 62 28.64 0.01 10.83
N GLU A 63 27.34 -0.12 11.08
CA GLU A 63 26.32 -0.20 10.02
C GLU A 63 26.25 1.11 9.22
N ALA A 64 26.42 2.25 9.89
CA ALA A 64 26.43 3.55 9.24
C ALA A 64 27.70 3.77 8.41
N ALA A 65 28.87 3.37 8.90
CA ALA A 65 30.12 3.45 8.13
C ALA A 65 30.05 2.60 6.85
N ALA A 66 29.43 1.42 6.91
CA ALA A 66 29.23 0.55 5.75
C ALA A 66 28.32 1.15 4.67
N SER A 67 27.51 2.15 5.03
CA SER A 67 26.60 2.85 4.11
C SER A 67 27.25 4.00 3.33
N VAL A 68 28.49 4.36 3.66
CA VAL A 68 29.22 5.46 3.02
C VAL A 68 29.65 5.06 1.61
N THR A 69 29.26 5.88 0.64
CA THR A 69 29.51 5.70 -0.80
C THR A 69 30.45 6.76 -1.37
N ASP A 70 30.76 7.83 -0.63
CA ASP A 70 31.70 8.89 -1.02
C ASP A 70 33.01 8.34 -1.60
N GLY A 71 33.44 8.89 -2.72
CA GLY A 71 34.61 8.42 -3.46
C GLY A 71 34.59 8.93 -4.90
N ILE A 72 35.56 8.50 -5.71
CA ILE A 72 35.51 8.78 -7.14
C ILE A 72 34.23 8.14 -7.70
N ASP A 73 33.50 8.89 -8.53
CA ASP A 73 32.28 8.46 -9.21
C ASP A 73 31.11 8.03 -8.28
N ASP A 74 31.00 8.68 -7.12
CA ASP A 74 29.93 8.51 -6.12
C ASP A 74 28.55 9.09 -6.51
N GLN A 75 28.44 9.62 -7.73
CA GLN A 75 27.21 10.24 -8.24
C GLN A 75 26.70 11.44 -7.41
N GLY A 76 27.57 12.04 -6.57
CA GLY A 76 27.19 13.12 -5.65
C GLY A 76 26.39 12.65 -4.43
N ILE A 77 26.50 11.37 -4.09
CA ILE A 77 25.86 10.74 -2.94
C ILE A 77 26.94 10.16 -2.02
N ASP A 78 27.07 10.73 -0.84
CA ASP A 78 28.15 10.43 0.09
C ASP A 78 27.82 9.21 0.97
N ALA A 79 26.52 8.95 1.22
CA ALA A 79 26.05 7.72 1.85
C ALA A 79 24.64 7.31 1.39
N ILE A 80 24.39 6.00 1.35
CA ILE A 80 23.09 5.40 1.03
C ILE A 80 22.68 4.42 2.13
N ALA A 81 21.62 4.76 2.86
CA ALA A 81 21.01 3.86 3.83
C ALA A 81 19.63 3.39 3.34
N ILE A 82 19.28 2.13 3.58
CA ILE A 82 17.99 1.53 3.21
C ILE A 82 17.43 0.82 4.42
N SER A 83 16.18 1.10 4.81
CA SER A 83 15.56 0.47 5.98
C SER A 83 15.51 -1.05 5.84
N PRO A 84 15.51 -1.82 6.94
CA PRO A 84 15.42 -3.29 6.86
C PRO A 84 14.16 -3.77 6.12
N SER A 85 13.08 -2.99 6.18
CA SER A 85 11.82 -3.24 5.49
C SER A 85 11.80 -2.81 4.02
N GLY A 86 12.85 -2.13 3.53
CA GLY A 86 12.88 -1.54 2.18
C GLY A 86 11.88 -0.39 1.96
N SER A 87 11.22 0.06 3.03
CA SER A 87 10.19 1.11 3.00
C SER A 87 10.77 2.52 2.94
N ASP A 88 12.05 2.70 3.27
CA ASP A 88 12.68 4.02 3.33
C ASP A 88 14.10 3.91 2.81
N ILE A 89 14.48 4.86 1.97
CA ILE A 89 15.85 4.98 1.44
C ILE A 89 16.35 6.40 1.67
N TRP A 90 17.55 6.54 2.20
CA TRP A 90 18.20 7.82 2.50
C TRP A 90 19.40 8.02 1.60
N PHE A 91 19.36 9.08 0.81
CA PHE A 91 20.49 9.59 0.05
C PHE A 91 21.06 10.79 0.77
N VAL A 92 22.27 10.65 1.29
CA VAL A 92 22.93 11.66 2.12
C VAL A 92 24.02 12.32 1.31
N GLN A 93 24.04 13.65 1.31
CA GLN A 93 25.17 14.44 0.84
C GLN A 93 25.71 15.27 2.01
N ALA A 94 26.97 15.06 2.35
CA ALA A 94 27.65 15.65 3.49
C ALA A 94 28.60 16.77 3.08
N LYS A 95 28.81 17.72 3.98
CA LYS A 95 29.73 18.84 3.77
C LYS A 95 30.37 19.29 5.06
N TRP A 96 31.66 19.01 5.18
CA TRP A 96 32.45 19.49 6.30
C TRP A 96 33.01 20.90 6.04
N SER A 97 32.99 21.76 7.07
CA SER A 97 33.64 23.08 7.07
C SER A 97 34.32 23.30 8.41
N PRO A 98 35.65 23.54 8.45
CA PRO A 98 36.37 23.81 9.70
C PRO A 98 35.81 25.00 10.47
N THR A 99 35.25 25.99 9.78
CA THR A 99 34.68 27.19 10.40
C THR A 99 33.23 27.03 10.87
N GLY A 100 32.60 25.87 10.69
CA GLY A 100 31.19 25.65 11.04
C GLY A 100 30.22 26.47 10.18
N ARG A 101 30.58 26.76 8.92
CA ARG A 101 29.80 27.59 7.98
C ARG A 101 29.46 26.84 6.68
N ALA A 102 29.37 25.51 6.73
CA ALA A 102 28.94 24.74 5.56
C ALA A 102 27.51 25.13 5.17
N VAL A 103 27.29 25.39 3.88
CA VAL A 103 25.98 25.72 3.31
C VAL A 103 25.69 24.77 2.15
N PHE A 104 24.45 24.29 2.08
CA PHE A 104 23.98 23.49 0.95
C PHE A 104 23.55 24.39 -0.21
N LYS A 105 24.36 24.41 -1.27
CA LYS A 105 24.19 25.29 -2.43
C LYS A 105 23.37 24.61 -3.53
N GLU A 106 22.93 25.38 -4.53
CA GLU A 106 22.18 24.83 -5.67
C GLU A 106 22.95 23.72 -6.41
N ALA A 107 24.27 23.88 -6.58
CA ALA A 107 25.11 22.86 -7.22
C ALA A 107 25.15 21.55 -6.42
N ASP A 108 25.05 21.61 -5.09
CA ASP A 108 25.00 20.44 -4.22
C ASP A 108 23.66 19.71 -4.45
N ALA A 109 22.53 20.44 -4.37
CA ALA A 109 21.21 19.91 -4.66
C ALA A 109 21.10 19.27 -6.05
N LEU A 110 21.66 19.90 -7.08
CA LEU A 110 21.63 19.37 -8.45
C LEU A 110 22.40 18.04 -8.58
N ARG A 111 23.51 17.87 -7.86
CA ARG A 111 24.26 16.61 -7.86
C ARG A 111 23.48 15.48 -7.18
N LEU A 112 22.94 15.75 -5.99
CA LEU A 112 22.14 14.78 -5.25
C LEU A 112 20.90 14.33 -6.06
N VAL A 113 20.24 15.28 -6.71
CA VAL A 113 19.08 15.00 -7.59
C VAL A 113 19.49 14.22 -8.84
N LEU A 114 20.63 14.56 -9.45
CA LEU A 114 21.15 13.82 -10.60
C LEU A 114 21.49 12.38 -10.22
N GLY A 115 22.12 12.16 -9.06
CA GLY A 115 22.41 10.83 -8.50
C GLY A 115 21.13 10.03 -8.29
N LEU A 116 20.12 10.61 -7.63
CA LEU A 116 18.80 9.99 -7.46
C LEU A 116 18.19 9.59 -8.82
N ARG A 117 18.19 10.49 -9.82
CA ARG A 117 17.64 10.21 -11.15
C ARG A 117 18.39 9.07 -11.85
N ARG A 118 19.71 9.00 -11.72
CA ARG A 118 20.51 7.92 -12.32
C ARG A 118 20.16 6.58 -11.71
N LEU A 119 20.10 6.51 -10.37
CA LEU A 119 19.75 5.29 -9.64
C LEU A 119 18.30 4.86 -9.91
N ALA A 120 17.35 5.80 -9.87
CA ALA A 120 15.94 5.52 -10.11
C ALA A 120 15.65 5.03 -11.55
N HIS A 121 16.46 5.41 -12.54
CA HIS A 121 16.32 4.95 -13.93
C HIS A 121 17.27 3.80 -14.29
N ARG A 122 17.88 3.16 -13.29
CA ARG A 122 18.83 2.06 -13.48
C ARG A 122 20.03 2.40 -14.36
N HIS A 123 20.41 3.67 -14.43
CA HIS A 123 21.58 4.13 -15.17
C HIS A 123 22.83 4.05 -14.27
N TYR A 124 23.37 2.84 -14.11
CA TYR A 124 24.53 2.58 -13.24
C TYR A 124 25.89 2.78 -13.92
N GLU A 125 25.91 3.16 -15.21
CA GLU A 125 27.16 3.39 -15.93
C GLU A 125 28.00 4.46 -15.22
N GLY A 126 29.21 4.05 -14.82
CA GLY A 126 30.12 4.90 -14.07
C GLY A 126 29.77 5.05 -12.59
N ALA A 127 28.98 4.16 -11.98
CA ALA A 127 28.83 4.11 -10.52
C ALA A 127 30.01 3.38 -9.86
N ASN A 128 30.44 3.88 -8.71
CA ASN A 128 31.60 3.33 -7.99
C ASN A 128 31.30 1.94 -7.34
N PRO A 129 32.33 1.17 -6.95
CA PRO A 129 32.14 -0.15 -6.34
C PRO A 129 31.34 -0.15 -5.04
N ARG A 130 31.28 0.97 -4.31
CA ARG A 130 30.52 1.10 -3.05
C ARG A 130 29.03 1.14 -3.34
N ILE A 131 28.61 1.89 -4.35
CA ILE A 131 27.22 1.93 -4.84
C ILE A 131 26.85 0.59 -5.50
N ASN A 132 27.75 -0.01 -6.29
CA ASN A 132 27.48 -1.27 -6.99
C ASN A 132 27.08 -2.41 -6.05
N ARG A 133 27.62 -2.44 -4.82
CA ARG A 133 27.25 -3.44 -3.79
C ARG A 133 25.84 -3.27 -3.23
N LEU A 134 25.22 -2.11 -3.43
CA LEU A 134 23.90 -1.76 -2.91
C LEU A 134 22.82 -1.80 -4.00
N LEU A 135 23.16 -1.98 -5.28
CA LEU A 135 22.22 -1.83 -6.41
C LEU A 135 20.98 -2.68 -6.27
N ASP A 136 21.11 -3.98 -5.98
CA ASP A 136 19.93 -4.86 -5.84
C ASP A 136 18.96 -4.35 -4.76
N ARG A 137 19.50 -3.84 -3.65
CA ARG A 137 18.70 -3.28 -2.56
C ARG A 137 18.12 -1.91 -2.90
N ILE A 138 18.88 -1.07 -3.61
CA ILE A 138 18.43 0.24 -4.09
C ILE A 138 17.27 0.02 -5.06
N ASP A 139 17.40 -0.92 -5.98
CA ASP A 139 16.39 -1.28 -6.95
C ASP A 139 15.15 -1.84 -6.27
N GLU A 140 15.30 -2.74 -5.31
CA GLU A 140 14.18 -3.27 -4.54
C GLU A 140 13.43 -2.16 -3.80
N ALA A 141 14.15 -1.26 -3.12
CA ALA A 141 13.57 -0.13 -2.40
C ALA A 141 12.88 0.83 -3.37
N LEU A 142 13.56 1.30 -4.42
CA LEU A 142 13.01 2.21 -5.42
C LEU A 142 11.96 1.54 -6.33
N SER A 143 11.85 0.22 -6.35
CA SER A 143 10.74 -0.44 -7.04
C SER A 143 9.46 -0.45 -6.19
N SER A 144 9.61 -0.27 -4.87
CA SER A 144 8.52 -0.38 -3.92
C SER A 144 7.66 0.89 -3.94
N PRO A 145 6.34 0.75 -4.16
CA PRO A 145 5.40 1.88 -4.09
C PRO A 145 5.21 2.41 -2.65
N ARG A 146 5.71 1.68 -1.65
CA ARG A 146 5.72 2.10 -0.25
C ARG A 146 7.03 2.82 0.14
N CYS A 147 7.99 2.91 -0.78
CA CYS A 147 9.27 3.52 -0.50
C CYS A 147 9.14 5.02 -0.33
N THR A 148 9.63 5.53 0.80
CA THR A 148 9.89 6.96 0.99
C THR A 148 11.36 7.23 0.72
N VAL A 149 11.63 8.07 -0.26
CA VAL A 149 12.96 8.57 -0.55
C VAL A 149 13.25 9.76 0.37
N HIS A 150 14.41 9.78 0.98
CA HIS A 150 14.87 10.87 1.84
C HIS A 150 16.13 11.48 1.26
N LEU A 151 16.06 12.76 0.88
CA LEU A 151 17.21 13.54 0.47
C LEU A 151 17.74 14.30 1.68
N VAL A 152 18.95 13.96 2.13
CA VAL A 152 19.53 14.46 3.37
C VAL A 152 20.75 15.33 3.07
N ALA A 153 20.69 16.59 3.49
CA ALA A 153 21.85 17.48 3.53
C ALA A 153 22.48 17.44 4.92
N ALA A 154 23.69 16.88 5.05
CA ALA A 154 24.44 16.81 6.31
C ALA A 154 25.54 17.88 6.34
N LEU A 155 25.36 18.92 7.16
CA LEU A 155 26.19 20.12 7.12
C LEU A 155 26.92 20.36 8.44
N ALA A 156 28.25 20.50 8.40
CA ALA A 156 29.00 21.13 9.48
C ALA A 156 28.83 22.66 9.42
N GLY A 157 27.59 23.10 9.61
CA GLY A 157 27.10 24.47 9.48
C GLY A 157 25.80 24.66 10.23
N ASP A 158 25.12 25.79 10.04
CA ASP A 158 23.85 26.11 10.72
C ASP A 158 22.63 25.33 10.16
N GLY A 159 22.85 24.28 9.37
CA GLY A 159 21.79 23.47 8.77
C GLY A 159 21.02 24.18 7.65
N ARG A 160 21.39 25.42 7.28
CA ARG A 160 20.63 26.19 6.29
C ARG A 160 20.87 25.65 4.88
N VAL A 161 19.76 25.35 4.22
CA VAL A 161 19.70 25.08 2.79
C VAL A 161 19.48 26.42 2.07
N ALA A 162 20.27 26.71 1.03
CA ALA A 162 20.04 27.94 0.26
C ALA A 162 18.66 27.90 -0.42
N SER A 163 17.92 29.01 -0.46
CA SER A 163 16.54 29.04 -1.00
C SER A 163 16.43 28.60 -2.48
N GLN A 164 17.52 28.61 -3.24
CA GLN A 164 17.57 28.01 -4.57
C GLN A 164 17.66 26.48 -4.51
N ALA A 165 18.49 25.94 -3.61
CA ALA A 165 18.60 24.50 -3.37
C ALA A 165 17.30 23.92 -2.80
N GLU A 166 16.63 24.59 -1.86
CA GLU A 166 15.32 24.18 -1.35
C GLU A 166 14.28 24.07 -2.47
N ARG A 167 14.23 25.07 -3.36
CA ARG A 167 13.33 25.05 -4.52
C ARG A 167 13.63 23.88 -5.46
N ARG A 168 14.90 23.55 -5.70
CA ARG A 168 15.28 22.39 -6.51
C ARG A 168 14.85 21.07 -5.88
N LEU A 169 15.09 20.92 -4.57
CA LEU A 169 14.72 19.70 -3.84
C LEU A 169 13.20 19.55 -3.73
N ALA A 170 12.47 20.65 -3.53
CA ALA A 170 11.01 20.67 -3.50
C ALA A 170 10.40 20.30 -4.87
N GLN A 171 10.95 20.86 -5.96
CA GLN A 171 10.54 20.52 -7.32
C GLN A 171 10.71 19.01 -7.61
N VAL A 172 11.81 18.43 -7.13
CA VAL A 172 12.06 16.98 -7.23
C VAL A 172 11.05 16.21 -6.37
N GLY A 173 10.68 16.71 -5.19
CA GLY A 173 9.59 16.11 -4.41
C GLY A 173 8.24 16.10 -5.13
N GLU A 174 7.94 17.11 -5.94
CA GLU A 174 6.74 17.14 -6.79
C GLU A 174 6.86 16.19 -7.99
N GLU A 175 8.02 16.14 -8.65
CA GLU A 175 8.29 15.26 -9.80
C GLU A 175 8.25 13.77 -9.41
N PHE A 176 8.79 13.43 -8.24
CA PHE A 176 8.88 12.06 -7.73
C PHE A 176 7.68 11.69 -6.83
N GLY A 177 6.80 12.63 -6.48
CA GLY A 177 5.66 12.42 -5.58
C GLY A 177 4.57 11.46 -6.09
N PHE A 178 4.04 10.63 -5.19
CA PHE A 178 2.92 9.71 -5.42
C PHE A 178 1.59 10.42 -5.14
N GLY A 179 1.03 11.19 -6.08
CA GLY A 179 -0.27 11.83 -5.85
C GLY A 179 -0.37 12.59 -4.51
N SER A 180 -1.28 12.18 -3.63
CA SER A 180 -1.49 12.76 -2.28
C SER A 180 -0.45 12.36 -1.22
N ARG A 181 0.62 11.62 -1.55
CA ARG A 181 1.72 11.23 -0.65
C ARG A 181 3.06 11.77 -1.18
N THR A 182 3.78 12.49 -0.32
CA THR A 182 5.12 12.98 -0.65
C THR A 182 6.12 11.82 -0.61
N ALA A 183 6.47 11.30 -1.79
CA ALA A 183 7.46 10.23 -1.98
C ALA A 183 8.86 10.62 -1.52
N VAL A 184 9.21 11.90 -1.65
CA VAL A 184 10.54 12.41 -1.39
C VAL A 184 10.51 13.43 -0.26
N LYS A 185 11.13 13.09 0.86
CA LYS A 185 11.29 13.99 2.01
C LYS A 185 12.67 14.62 1.97
N VAL A 186 12.72 15.94 2.11
CA VAL A 186 13.99 16.67 2.23
C VAL A 186 14.28 16.88 3.71
N ARG A 187 15.50 16.56 4.14
CA ARG A 187 15.98 16.78 5.51
C ARG A 187 17.31 17.52 5.47
N SER A 188 17.51 18.42 6.42
CA SER A 188 18.79 19.09 6.66
C SER A 188 19.22 18.84 8.08
N LEU A 189 20.44 18.36 8.27
CA LEU A 189 21.09 18.26 9.57
C LEU A 189 22.21 19.28 9.63
N GLY A 190 22.22 20.07 10.71
CA GLY A 190 23.24 21.05 11.01
C GLY A 190 24.18 20.59 12.14
N LEU A 191 25.17 21.43 12.42
CA LEU A 191 26.16 21.22 13.48
C LEU A 191 25.50 21.04 14.85
N ALA A 192 24.40 21.74 15.13
CA ALA A 192 23.65 21.62 16.38
C ALA A 192 23.04 20.21 16.57
N ASP A 193 22.56 19.58 15.49
CA ASP A 193 22.01 18.22 15.52
C ASP A 193 23.12 17.21 15.82
N PHE A 194 24.26 17.33 15.12
CA PHE A 194 25.43 16.47 15.33
C PHE A 194 26.06 16.64 16.71
N HIS A 195 26.14 17.88 17.20
CA HIS A 195 26.63 18.17 18.55
C HIS A 195 25.72 17.58 19.62
N SER A 196 24.39 17.70 19.46
CA SER A 196 23.41 17.10 20.37
C SER A 196 23.50 15.57 20.36
N ALA A 197 23.61 14.96 19.19
CA ALA A 197 23.78 13.52 19.04
C ALA A 197 25.07 13.00 19.68
N ALA A 198 26.19 13.69 19.44
CA ALA A 198 27.49 13.35 20.04
C ALA A 198 27.44 13.39 21.57
N ARG A 199 26.76 14.39 22.16
CA ARG A 199 26.57 14.47 23.62
C ARG A 199 25.70 13.34 24.17
N LEU A 200 24.65 12.94 23.46
CA LEU A 200 23.80 11.83 23.85
C LEU A 200 24.55 10.49 23.84
N GLN A 201 25.50 10.32 22.92
CA GLN A 201 26.32 9.10 22.82
C GLN A 201 27.47 9.06 23.84
N GLU A 202 28.05 10.20 24.23
CA GLU A 202 29.21 10.24 25.13
C GLU A 202 28.86 10.23 26.62
N ALA A 203 27.63 10.57 26.99
CA ALA A 203 27.14 10.42 28.35
C ALA A 203 25.61 10.35 28.36
N PRO A 204 24.98 9.16 28.26
CA PRO A 204 23.59 9.05 28.65
C PRO A 204 23.52 9.37 30.14
N VAL A 205 23.09 10.59 30.48
CA VAL A 205 22.67 10.87 31.86
C VAL A 205 21.54 9.88 32.13
N PRO A 206 21.69 8.93 33.06
CA PRO A 206 20.68 7.90 33.30
C PRO A 206 19.33 8.56 33.59
N VAL A 207 18.28 8.08 32.94
CA VAL A 207 16.93 8.54 33.20
C VAL A 207 16.47 7.87 34.50
N GLU A 208 16.38 8.63 35.58
CA GLU A 208 15.91 8.15 36.88
C GLU A 208 14.42 8.44 37.00
N VAL A 209 13.61 7.39 37.09
CA VAL A 209 12.15 7.51 37.22
C VAL A 209 11.69 6.87 38.52
N THR A 210 10.71 7.50 39.18
CA THR A 210 10.06 6.94 40.35
C THR A 210 8.62 6.61 40.01
N ALA A 211 8.22 5.35 40.21
CA ALA A 211 6.86 4.88 40.00
C ALA A 211 6.22 4.43 41.32
N SER A 212 5.09 5.04 41.69
CA SER A 212 4.31 4.61 42.86
C SER A 212 3.18 3.69 42.42
N LEU A 213 3.33 2.40 42.75
CA LEU A 213 2.28 1.41 42.53
C LEU A 213 1.32 1.47 43.72
N THR A 214 0.13 2.05 43.53
CA THR A 214 -0.78 2.43 44.62
C THR A 214 -1.89 1.41 44.89
N GLN A 215 -2.26 0.60 43.89
CA GLN A 215 -3.38 -0.35 43.97
C GLN A 215 -2.93 -1.79 43.70
N GLY A 216 -1.91 -2.21 44.44
CA GLY A 216 -1.35 -3.56 44.35
C GLY A 216 -0.33 -3.74 43.23
N TRP A 217 0.60 -4.65 43.49
CA TRP A 217 1.66 -5.02 42.57
C TRP A 217 1.92 -6.52 42.63
N HIS A 218 2.47 -7.03 41.54
CA HIS A 218 3.02 -8.36 41.43
C HIS A 218 4.47 -8.26 40.96
N SER A 219 5.31 -9.21 41.36
CA SER A 219 6.68 -9.29 40.85
C SER A 219 7.02 -10.71 40.43
N VAL A 220 7.76 -10.82 39.33
CA VAL A 220 8.38 -12.04 38.86
C VAL A 220 9.90 -11.87 39.05
N GLN A 221 10.58 -12.90 39.57
CA GLN A 221 12.03 -12.83 39.79
C GLN A 221 12.82 -13.59 38.71
N THR A 222 12.18 -14.49 37.98
CA THR A 222 12.81 -15.35 36.96
C THR A 222 12.06 -15.28 35.63
N PRO A 223 12.76 -15.27 34.48
CA PRO A 223 14.22 -15.26 34.32
C PRO A 223 14.88 -13.92 34.70
N TYR A 224 14.14 -12.81 34.69
CA TYR A 224 14.63 -11.48 35.06
C TYR A 224 13.64 -10.80 36.03
N PRO A 225 14.12 -10.00 36.99
CA PRO A 225 13.24 -9.27 37.89
C PRO A 225 12.29 -8.34 37.13
N ALA A 226 11.01 -8.47 37.38
CA ALA A 226 9.98 -7.65 36.77
C ALA A 226 8.89 -7.31 37.79
N TYR A 227 8.31 -6.12 37.67
CA TYR A 227 7.23 -5.62 38.51
C TYR A 227 6.05 -5.22 37.63
N MET A 228 4.84 -5.50 38.09
CA MET A 228 3.62 -5.13 37.40
C MET A 228 2.62 -4.56 38.41
N GLY A 229 1.94 -3.48 38.05
CA GLY A 229 0.92 -2.88 38.91
C GLY A 229 0.25 -1.69 38.26
N LEU A 230 -0.45 -0.93 39.09
CA LEU A 230 -1.20 0.27 38.71
C LEU A 230 -0.45 1.52 39.13
N VAL A 231 -0.20 2.43 38.20
CA VAL A 231 0.40 3.75 38.47
C VAL A 231 -0.62 4.86 38.17
N PRO A 232 -0.67 5.94 38.98
CA PRO A 232 -1.43 7.12 38.63
C PRO A 232 -0.99 7.69 37.28
N ALA A 233 -1.96 8.02 36.43
CA ALA A 233 -1.72 8.62 35.12
C ALA A 233 -0.90 9.91 35.19
N LEU A 234 -1.09 10.71 36.25
CA LEU A 234 -0.34 11.94 36.49
C LEU A 234 1.16 11.71 36.67
N GLU A 235 1.59 10.60 37.29
CA GLU A 235 3.02 10.31 37.42
C GLU A 235 3.66 10.09 36.05
N ILE A 236 2.98 9.36 35.15
CA ILE A 236 3.47 9.13 33.79
C ILE A 236 3.61 10.45 33.01
N ALA A 237 2.61 11.34 33.11
CA ALA A 237 2.68 12.67 32.49
C ALA A 237 3.91 13.45 32.98
N SER A 238 4.18 13.43 34.30
CA SER A 238 5.34 14.11 34.90
C SER A 238 6.69 13.56 34.42
N TRP A 239 6.77 12.25 34.13
CA TRP A 239 7.98 11.64 33.59
C TRP A 239 8.26 12.15 32.17
N TYR A 240 7.20 12.29 31.36
CA TYR A 240 7.33 12.82 30.00
C TYR A 240 7.68 14.32 30.01
N GLU A 241 7.12 15.12 30.90
CA GLU A 241 7.51 16.53 31.05
C GLU A 241 9.00 16.66 31.45
N SER A 242 9.48 15.80 32.35
CA SER A 242 10.85 15.87 32.89
C SER A 242 11.92 15.32 31.94
N HIS A 243 11.60 14.28 31.17
CA HIS A 243 12.58 13.55 30.36
C HIS A 243 12.28 13.56 28.86
N GLY A 244 11.05 13.89 28.46
CA GLY A 244 10.60 13.88 27.07
C GLY A 244 10.90 12.57 26.36
N LEU A 245 11.34 12.68 25.11
CA LEU A 245 11.72 11.53 24.27
C LEU A 245 12.95 10.77 24.78
N ARG A 246 13.67 11.27 25.80
CA ARG A 246 14.78 10.50 26.41
C ARG A 246 14.28 9.30 27.20
N LEU A 247 13.06 9.35 27.72
CA LEU A 247 12.40 8.21 28.34
C LEU A 247 12.00 7.15 27.30
N VAL A 248 12.00 7.47 26.01
CA VAL A 248 11.59 6.54 24.95
C VAL A 248 12.80 5.85 24.33
N GLU A 249 12.72 4.53 24.15
CA GLU A 249 13.75 3.75 23.45
C GLU A 249 13.98 4.33 22.04
N GLN A 250 15.24 4.40 21.64
CA GLN A 250 15.67 5.19 20.48
C GLN A 250 14.92 4.87 19.17
N ARG A 251 14.60 3.60 18.91
CA ARG A 251 13.88 3.15 17.70
C ARG A 251 12.40 3.49 17.73
N LEU A 252 11.84 3.78 18.91
CA LEU A 252 10.44 4.16 19.07
C LEU A 252 10.22 5.67 19.00
N ARG A 253 11.27 6.50 19.13
CA ARG A 253 11.13 7.97 19.20
C ARG A 253 10.39 8.57 18.00
N ASP A 254 10.64 8.03 16.80
CA ASP A 254 9.97 8.47 15.57
C ASP A 254 8.52 7.97 15.47
N THR A 255 8.18 6.88 16.17
CA THR A 255 6.81 6.33 16.20
C THR A 255 5.89 7.02 17.20
N VAL A 256 6.45 7.80 18.13
CA VAL A 256 5.69 8.58 19.10
C VAL A 256 4.90 9.70 18.42
N GLN A 257 5.21 10.10 17.18
CA GLN A 257 4.41 11.11 16.44
C GLN A 257 3.20 10.51 15.70
N ALA A 258 2.32 9.80 16.42
CA ALA A 258 1.05 9.29 15.89
C ALA A 258 -0.13 10.20 16.31
N ASP A 259 -0.17 11.38 15.71
CA ASP A 259 -1.01 12.54 16.00
C ASP A 259 -2.53 12.26 16.19
N ARG A 260 -3.06 11.15 15.66
CA ARG A 260 -4.50 10.81 15.75
C ARG A 260 -4.87 9.95 16.95
N LEU A 261 -4.05 8.97 17.32
CA LEU A 261 -4.32 8.09 18.47
C LEU A 261 -4.18 8.88 19.78
N GLU A 262 -3.20 9.78 19.83
CA GLU A 262 -2.98 10.68 20.96
C GLU A 262 -4.19 11.58 21.22
N ARG A 263 -4.73 12.21 20.17
CA ARG A 263 -5.91 13.10 20.29
C ARG A 263 -7.16 12.35 20.73
N GLU A 264 -7.41 11.16 20.18
CA GLU A 264 -8.56 10.32 20.58
C GLU A 264 -8.41 9.85 22.04
N ALA A 265 -7.20 9.48 22.48
CA ALA A 265 -6.93 9.05 23.84
C ALA A 265 -6.98 10.20 24.86
N ALA A 266 -6.38 11.35 24.54
CA ALA A 266 -6.41 12.55 25.38
C ALA A 266 -7.85 13.03 25.60
N HIS A 267 -8.67 13.07 24.54
CA HIS A 267 -10.08 13.39 24.69
C HIS A 267 -10.82 12.38 25.58
N ARG A 268 -10.50 11.08 25.47
CA ARG A 268 -11.12 10.04 26.32
C ARG A 268 -10.70 10.15 27.78
N LEU A 269 -9.43 10.44 28.05
CA LEU A 269 -8.92 10.70 29.41
C LEU A 269 -9.67 11.85 30.09
N VAL A 270 -10.00 12.90 29.34
CA VAL A 270 -10.81 14.02 29.86
C VAL A 270 -12.27 13.63 30.03
N SER A 271 -12.86 12.90 29.08
CA SER A 271 -14.30 12.58 29.12
C SER A 271 -14.67 11.46 30.09
N ASP A 272 -13.81 10.45 30.23
CA ASP A 272 -14.06 9.26 31.06
C ASP A 272 -12.75 8.67 31.64
N PRO A 273 -12.14 9.36 32.63
CA PRO A 273 -10.84 8.98 33.18
C PRO A 273 -10.86 7.63 33.91
N GLU A 274 -11.97 7.27 34.55
CA GLU A 274 -12.09 6.02 35.32
C GLU A 274 -12.13 4.79 34.40
N GLN A 275 -12.69 4.92 33.18
CA GLN A 275 -12.69 3.83 32.20
C GLN A 275 -11.32 3.57 31.56
N PHE A 276 -10.36 4.50 31.69
CA PHE A 276 -9.09 4.43 30.99
C PHE A 276 -8.30 3.14 31.29
N TRP A 277 -8.38 2.66 32.54
CA TRP A 277 -7.80 1.39 32.96
C TRP A 277 -8.26 0.20 32.11
N TYR A 278 -9.54 0.12 31.76
CA TYR A 278 -10.10 -1.00 31.02
C TYR A 278 -9.75 -0.98 29.53
N LEU A 279 -9.36 0.18 29.01
CA LEU A 279 -9.17 0.42 27.58
C LEU A 279 -7.69 0.56 27.19
N SER A 280 -6.80 0.78 28.18
CA SER A 280 -5.37 0.92 27.96
C SER A 280 -4.64 -0.40 28.18
N ASN A 281 -3.76 -0.77 27.24
CA ASN A 281 -2.82 -1.88 27.40
C ASN A 281 -1.65 -1.54 28.36
N GLY A 282 -1.52 -0.27 28.77
CA GLY A 282 -0.52 0.19 29.72
C GLY A 282 0.83 0.55 29.11
N LEU A 283 1.79 0.84 30.00
CA LEU A 283 3.15 1.26 29.69
C LEU A 283 4.15 0.15 30.10
N THR A 284 5.11 -0.18 29.23
CA THR A 284 6.24 -1.05 29.61
C THR A 284 7.54 -0.26 29.65
N LEU A 285 8.18 -0.26 30.82
CA LEU A 285 9.52 0.28 31.06
C LEU A 285 10.55 -0.85 31.22
N VAL A 286 11.72 -0.66 30.65
CA VAL A 286 12.95 -1.41 30.98
C VAL A 286 13.88 -0.50 31.79
N CYS A 287 14.66 -1.07 32.71
CA CYS A 287 15.62 -0.33 33.52
C CYS A 287 16.80 -1.21 33.93
N ASP A 288 17.92 -0.60 34.31
CA ASP A 288 19.11 -1.34 34.74
C ASP A 288 18.96 -1.87 36.17
N ALA A 289 18.32 -1.11 37.06
CA ALA A 289 18.09 -1.55 38.43
C ALA A 289 16.76 -1.00 38.98
N VAL A 290 16.17 -1.77 39.88
CA VAL A 290 14.97 -1.38 40.63
C VAL A 290 15.28 -1.36 42.11
N ARG A 291 15.08 -0.20 42.76
CA ARG A 291 15.07 -0.11 44.22
C ARG A 291 13.63 0.01 44.71
N THR A 292 13.25 -0.86 45.63
CA THR A 292 11.88 -0.92 46.16
C THR A 292 11.81 -0.24 47.53
N GLU A 293 10.88 0.70 47.66
CA GLU A 293 10.52 1.38 48.90
C GLU A 293 9.09 0.99 49.28
N TYR A 294 8.95 0.27 50.40
CA TYR A 294 7.65 -0.18 50.88
C TYR A 294 7.13 0.77 51.96
N PHE A 295 5.86 1.17 51.86
CA PHE A 295 5.22 2.03 52.86
C PHE A 295 4.58 1.23 54.01
N GLY A 296 4.51 -0.09 53.87
CA GLY A 296 3.88 -1.00 54.82
C GLY A 296 4.46 -2.41 54.74
N ARG A 297 3.59 -3.43 54.83
CA ARG A 297 4.01 -4.83 54.73
C ARG A 297 4.42 -5.17 53.30
N ARG A 298 5.41 -6.05 53.14
CA ARG A 298 5.86 -6.54 51.82
C ARG A 298 4.90 -7.62 51.31
N MET A 299 3.65 -7.24 51.03
CA MET A 299 2.58 -8.13 50.58
C MET A 299 2.00 -7.63 49.24
N GLN A 300 1.55 -8.55 48.40
CA GLN A 300 0.79 -8.20 47.19
C GLN A 300 -0.47 -7.43 47.59
N GLY A 301 -0.76 -6.34 46.89
CA GLY A 301 -1.89 -5.44 47.20
C GLY A 301 -1.49 -4.17 47.98
N GLU A 302 -0.35 -4.18 48.69
CA GLU A 302 0.15 -3.01 49.43
C GLU A 302 0.91 -2.04 48.51
N PRO A 303 0.90 -0.72 48.77
CA PRO A 303 1.59 0.24 47.94
C PRO A 303 3.11 0.09 48.01
N VAL A 304 3.77 0.21 46.86
CA VAL A 304 5.24 0.18 46.72
C VAL A 304 5.70 1.31 45.81
N ARG A 305 6.83 1.92 46.13
CA ARG A 305 7.52 2.86 45.26
C ARG A 305 8.74 2.19 44.65
N LEU A 306 8.83 2.24 43.33
CA LEU A 306 9.94 1.72 42.55
C LEU A 306 10.79 2.90 42.09
N ARG A 307 12.08 2.90 42.43
CA ARG A 307 13.06 3.80 41.82
C ARG A 307 13.82 3.05 40.73
N LEU A 308 13.70 3.52 39.51
CA LEU A 308 14.17 2.89 38.29
C LEU A 308 15.38 3.65 37.78
N SER A 309 16.52 2.97 37.69
CA SER A 309 17.72 3.57 37.11
C SER A 309 17.82 3.31 35.62
N ASN A 310 18.14 4.35 34.85
CA ASN A 310 18.23 4.28 33.38
C ASN A 310 16.95 3.73 32.71
N ALA A 311 15.79 4.27 33.11
CA ALA A 311 14.49 3.81 32.61
C ALA A 311 14.26 4.19 31.13
N GLN A 312 13.74 3.25 30.35
CA GLN A 312 13.35 3.43 28.96
C GLN A 312 12.01 2.75 28.66
N ALA A 313 11.12 3.45 27.96
CA ALA A 313 9.83 2.96 27.52
C ALA A 313 9.98 2.22 26.18
N VAL A 314 9.54 0.96 26.18
CA VAL A 314 9.63 0.02 25.04
C VAL A 314 8.27 -0.38 24.47
N ASP A 315 7.18 -0.04 25.17
CA ASP A 315 5.80 -0.23 24.70
C ASP A 315 4.87 0.77 25.39
N GLY A 316 3.74 1.09 24.76
CA GLY A 316 2.80 2.10 25.26
C GLY A 316 3.36 3.52 25.21
N THR A 317 4.35 3.79 24.36
CA THR A 317 5.09 5.08 24.34
C THR A 317 4.21 6.27 23.96
N TRP A 318 3.17 6.04 23.16
CA TRP A 318 2.14 7.04 22.82
C TRP A 318 1.34 7.54 24.05
N LEU A 319 1.28 6.75 25.14
CA LEU A 319 0.63 7.18 26.38
C LEU A 319 1.36 8.35 27.03
N LEU A 320 2.68 8.42 26.90
CA LEU A 320 3.50 9.45 27.54
C LEU A 320 3.08 10.85 27.07
N SER A 321 3.00 11.05 25.76
CA SER A 321 2.56 12.30 25.14
C SER A 321 1.06 12.54 25.28
N ALA A 322 0.23 11.49 25.16
CA ALA A 322 -1.22 11.63 25.30
C ALA A 322 -1.65 12.04 26.72
N LEU A 323 -0.99 11.50 27.76
CA LEU A 323 -1.25 11.84 29.15
C LEU A 323 -0.75 13.24 29.49
N ALA A 324 0.42 13.66 28.97
CA ALA A 324 0.90 15.03 29.12
C ALA A 324 -0.05 16.03 28.46
N GLN A 325 -0.49 15.77 27.22
CA GLN A 325 -1.50 16.60 26.54
C GLN A 325 -2.84 16.64 27.29
N ALA A 326 -3.28 15.51 27.86
CA ALA A 326 -4.51 15.48 28.67
C ALA A 326 -4.35 16.29 29.97
N ALA A 327 -3.17 16.26 30.60
CA ALA A 327 -2.88 17.02 31.81
C ALA A 327 -2.87 18.53 31.55
N ASP A 328 -2.37 18.96 30.39
CA ASP A 328 -2.46 20.35 29.92
C ASP A 328 -3.92 20.83 29.71
N LEU A 329 -4.83 19.90 29.38
CA LEU A 329 -6.24 20.19 29.15
C LEU A 329 -7.07 20.17 30.45
N ASP A 330 -6.91 19.12 31.25
CA ASP A 330 -7.63 18.92 32.52
C ASP A 330 -6.81 18.00 33.46
N LEU A 331 -6.11 18.64 34.40
CA LEU A 331 -5.27 17.95 35.39
C LEU A 331 -6.10 17.06 36.34
N GLU A 332 -7.28 17.51 36.76
CA GLU A 332 -8.14 16.77 37.70
C GLU A 332 -8.73 15.50 37.06
N ALA A 333 -8.97 15.52 35.74
CA ALA A 333 -9.34 14.31 35.01
C ALA A 333 -8.21 13.28 35.02
N VAL A 334 -6.97 13.71 34.73
CA VAL A 334 -5.80 12.81 34.69
C VAL A 334 -5.49 12.22 36.07
N GLU A 335 -5.66 12.97 37.16
CA GLU A 335 -5.47 12.46 38.53
C GLU A 335 -6.36 11.27 38.88
N ARG A 336 -7.54 11.16 38.26
CA ARG A 336 -8.50 10.07 38.49
C ARG A 336 -8.22 8.83 37.64
N ALA A 337 -7.32 8.92 36.66
CA ALA A 337 -7.00 7.80 35.77
C ALA A 337 -5.85 6.93 36.31
N LEU A 338 -5.97 5.62 36.09
CA LEU A 338 -4.95 4.63 36.42
C LEU A 338 -4.46 3.93 35.16
N VAL A 339 -3.17 3.63 35.13
CA VAL A 339 -2.52 3.00 33.97
C VAL A 339 -1.83 1.71 34.40
N PRO A 340 -2.00 0.59 33.67
CA PRO A 340 -1.17 -0.59 33.87
C PRO A 340 0.30 -0.24 33.60
N LEU A 341 1.18 -0.58 34.53
CA LEU A 341 2.63 -0.42 34.37
C LEU A 341 3.32 -1.77 34.50
N ARG A 342 4.21 -2.07 33.56
CA ARG A 342 5.15 -3.19 33.61
C ARG A 342 6.58 -2.66 33.61
N VAL A 343 7.37 -3.05 34.59
CA VAL A 343 8.80 -2.70 34.71
C VAL A 343 9.62 -3.98 34.61
N ILE A 344 10.65 -4.01 33.76
CA ILE A 344 11.54 -5.15 33.56
C ILE A 344 12.99 -4.71 33.82
N CYS A 345 13.66 -5.39 34.74
CA CYS A 345 15.07 -5.17 35.06
C CYS A 345 15.94 -5.93 34.06
N VAL A 346 16.79 -5.23 33.29
CA VAL A 346 17.53 -5.81 32.16
C VAL A 346 19.04 -5.87 32.36
N ALA A 347 19.59 -5.48 33.51
CA ALA A 347 21.04 -5.52 33.76
C ALA A 347 21.67 -6.91 33.57
N ASP A 348 20.96 -7.98 33.94
CA ASP A 348 21.41 -9.37 33.77
C ASP A 348 20.81 -10.05 32.53
N ALA A 349 20.08 -9.30 31.69
CA ALA A 349 19.46 -9.80 30.49
C ALA A 349 20.39 -9.69 29.27
N PRO A 350 20.27 -10.57 28.26
CA PRO A 350 20.98 -10.39 27.00
C PRO A 350 20.52 -9.09 26.32
N GLU A 351 21.44 -8.39 25.67
CA GLU A 351 21.16 -7.14 24.94
C GLU A 351 20.03 -7.30 23.90
N SER A 352 19.82 -8.51 23.40
CA SER A 352 18.75 -8.84 22.47
C SER A 352 17.34 -8.73 23.07
N LEU A 353 17.16 -8.81 24.40
CA LEU A 353 15.84 -8.78 25.03
C LEU A 353 15.14 -7.44 24.81
N VAL A 354 15.83 -6.33 25.03
CA VAL A 354 15.27 -4.98 24.80
C VAL A 354 14.85 -4.83 23.35
N SER A 355 15.70 -5.29 22.41
CA SER A 355 15.37 -5.28 20.99
C SER A 355 14.14 -6.12 20.65
N GLN A 356 13.99 -7.31 21.23
CA GLN A 356 12.82 -8.17 21.03
C GLN A 356 11.54 -7.55 21.58
N LEU A 357 11.59 -6.91 22.75
CA LEU A 357 10.45 -6.19 23.33
C LEU A 357 10.01 -5.03 22.43
N THR A 358 10.97 -4.23 21.95
CA THR A 358 10.71 -3.12 21.04
C THR A 358 10.10 -3.57 19.71
N VAL A 359 10.65 -4.62 19.09
CA VAL A 359 10.11 -5.18 17.82
C VAL A 359 8.71 -5.79 18.03
N SER A 360 8.48 -6.47 19.16
CA SER A 360 7.18 -7.05 19.48
C SER A 360 6.11 -5.97 19.63
N SER A 361 6.41 -4.87 20.30
CA SER A 361 5.54 -3.69 20.43
C SER A 361 5.18 -3.09 19.06
N LEU A 362 6.17 -2.90 18.18
CA LEU A 362 5.95 -2.40 16.81
C LEU A 362 5.05 -3.32 15.97
N THR A 363 5.10 -4.63 16.24
CA THR A 363 4.30 -5.63 15.52
C THR A 363 2.89 -5.73 16.08
N ALA A 364 2.73 -5.76 17.40
CA ALA A 364 1.44 -5.90 18.09
C ALA A 364 0.52 -4.67 17.93
N ASN A 365 1.09 -3.47 17.83
CA ASN A 365 0.32 -2.23 17.66
C ASN A 365 -0.15 -1.98 16.21
N ARG A 366 0.09 -2.91 15.27
CA ARG A 366 -0.55 -2.88 13.94
C ARG A 366 -1.78 -3.79 13.96
N PRO A 367 -3.03 -3.25 13.95
CA PRO A 367 -4.21 -4.09 13.81
C PRO A 367 -4.14 -4.81 12.45
N ASN A 368 -4.06 -6.14 12.47
CA ASN A 368 -3.93 -6.91 11.25
C ASN A 368 -5.25 -6.86 10.46
N VAL A 369 -5.23 -6.15 9.33
CA VAL A 369 -6.39 -5.96 8.48
C VAL A 369 -6.94 -7.32 7.99
N LEU A 370 -6.09 -8.34 7.84
CA LEU A 370 -6.48 -9.68 7.41
C LEU A 370 -7.20 -10.48 8.49
N GLU A 371 -6.92 -10.29 9.78
CA GLU A 371 -7.67 -10.96 10.87
C GLU A 371 -9.14 -10.51 10.87
N ARG A 372 -9.37 -9.21 10.63
CA ARG A 372 -10.73 -8.68 10.49
C ARG A 372 -11.43 -9.27 9.27
N VAL A 373 -10.74 -9.38 8.12
CA VAL A 373 -11.29 -10.05 6.93
C VAL A 373 -11.60 -11.52 7.22
N ALA A 374 -10.74 -12.20 7.97
CA ALA A 374 -10.94 -13.61 8.32
C ALA A 374 -12.14 -13.87 9.24
N SER A 375 -12.59 -12.84 9.97
CA SER A 375 -13.80 -12.89 10.79
C SER A 375 -15.10 -12.64 9.99
N ASP A 376 -15.00 -12.22 8.73
CA ASP A 376 -16.16 -11.91 7.90
C ASP A 376 -16.87 -13.19 7.39
N PRO A 377 -18.17 -13.39 7.68
CA PRO A 377 -18.92 -14.55 7.21
C PRO A 377 -18.98 -14.67 5.68
N GLN A 378 -18.85 -13.57 4.93
CA GLN A 378 -18.82 -13.61 3.46
C GLN A 378 -17.64 -14.42 2.93
N GLN A 379 -16.49 -14.39 3.60
CA GLN A 379 -15.31 -15.15 3.20
C GLN A 379 -15.49 -16.66 3.38
N ALA A 380 -16.27 -17.07 4.40
CA ALA A 380 -16.64 -18.46 4.58
C ALA A 380 -17.60 -18.94 3.47
N LEU A 381 -18.57 -18.13 3.06
CA LEU A 381 -19.47 -18.45 1.95
C LEU A 381 -18.72 -18.63 0.63
N ILE A 382 -17.77 -17.74 0.33
CA ILE A 382 -16.92 -17.85 -0.86
C ILE A 382 -16.10 -19.14 -0.81
N ARG A 383 -15.53 -19.49 0.35
CA ARG A 383 -14.78 -20.75 0.50
C ARG A 383 -15.64 -21.96 0.17
N ASP A 384 -16.84 -22.01 0.72
CA ASP A 384 -17.74 -23.15 0.54
C ASP A 384 -18.17 -23.26 -0.93
N GLU A 385 -18.48 -22.14 -1.60
CA GLU A 385 -18.77 -22.13 -3.04
C GLU A 385 -17.56 -22.55 -3.90
N PHE A 386 -16.33 -22.15 -3.53
CA PHE A 386 -15.10 -22.59 -4.21
C PHE A 386 -14.92 -24.11 -4.14
N ALA A 387 -15.20 -24.71 -2.98
CA ALA A 387 -15.13 -26.15 -2.80
C ALA A 387 -16.24 -26.87 -3.57
N ASP A 388 -17.48 -26.42 -3.41
CA ASP A 388 -18.67 -27.10 -3.93
C ASP A 388 -18.83 -26.99 -5.45
N VAL A 389 -18.54 -25.81 -6.02
CA VAL A 389 -18.79 -25.52 -7.44
C VAL A 389 -17.55 -25.78 -8.30
N LEU A 390 -16.35 -25.49 -7.78
CA LEU A 390 -15.11 -25.54 -8.57
C LEU A 390 -14.17 -26.67 -8.15
N GLY A 391 -14.40 -27.31 -6.99
CA GLY A 391 -13.44 -28.26 -6.41
C GLY A 391 -12.08 -27.62 -6.11
N LYS A 392 -12.07 -26.33 -5.75
CA LYS A 392 -10.86 -25.53 -5.50
C LYS A 392 -10.80 -25.06 -4.04
N GLN A 393 -9.59 -24.72 -3.59
CA GLN A 393 -9.34 -24.19 -2.26
C GLN A 393 -9.31 -22.66 -2.26
N TYR A 394 -10.00 -22.05 -1.29
CA TYR A 394 -9.95 -20.61 -1.03
C TYR A 394 -9.43 -20.37 0.38
N VAL A 395 -8.22 -19.81 0.48
CA VAL A 395 -7.52 -19.61 1.76
C VAL A 395 -7.59 -18.14 2.17
N PHE A 396 -8.27 -17.86 3.29
CA PHE A 396 -8.47 -16.50 3.77
C PHE A 396 -8.05 -16.26 5.23
N LYS A 397 -7.58 -17.30 5.93
CA LYS A 397 -7.06 -17.22 7.30
C LYS A 397 -5.54 -17.13 7.30
N GLU A 398 -4.98 -16.34 8.20
CA GLU A 398 -3.53 -16.28 8.39
C GLU A 398 -2.96 -17.58 8.92
N GLY A 399 -1.70 -17.87 8.54
CA GLY A 399 -0.98 -19.10 8.93
C GLY A 399 -1.36 -20.34 8.12
N ALA A 400 -2.42 -20.29 7.31
CA ALA A 400 -2.72 -21.36 6.37
C ALA A 400 -1.77 -21.29 5.15
N LEU A 401 -1.26 -22.45 4.73
CA LEU A 401 -0.42 -22.54 3.53
C LEU A 401 -1.24 -22.14 2.30
N PRO A 402 -0.70 -21.29 1.41
CA PRO A 402 -1.36 -20.97 0.16
C PRO A 402 -1.53 -22.26 -0.67
N PRO A 403 -2.68 -22.44 -1.35
CA PRO A 403 -2.89 -23.61 -2.19
C PRO A 403 -1.96 -23.57 -3.40
N ALA A 404 -1.71 -24.74 -4.01
CA ALA A 404 -1.01 -24.78 -5.30
C ALA A 404 -1.78 -23.95 -6.35
N PRO A 405 -1.10 -23.31 -7.32
CA PRO A 405 -1.77 -22.45 -8.30
C PRO A 405 -2.93 -23.13 -9.04
N SER A 406 -2.83 -24.43 -9.35
CA SER A 406 -3.92 -25.19 -9.98
C SER A 406 -5.05 -25.58 -9.01
N ALA A 407 -4.79 -25.58 -7.70
CA ALA A 407 -5.68 -26.05 -6.66
C ALA A 407 -6.54 -24.93 -6.05
N GLY A 408 -6.17 -23.66 -6.21
CA GLY A 408 -6.93 -22.57 -5.60
C GLY A 408 -6.24 -21.21 -5.60
N CYS A 409 -6.74 -20.32 -4.74
CA CYS A 409 -6.18 -18.97 -4.52
C CYS A 409 -6.34 -18.53 -3.05
N THR A 410 -5.63 -17.46 -2.69
CA THR A 410 -5.77 -16.79 -1.40
C THR A 410 -6.72 -15.60 -1.49
N VAL A 411 -7.24 -15.12 -0.35
CA VAL A 411 -8.03 -13.88 -0.28
C VAL A 411 -7.26 -12.68 -0.84
N GLN A 412 -5.95 -12.64 -0.66
CA GLN A 412 -5.13 -11.54 -1.16
C GLN A 412 -5.04 -11.53 -2.68
N GLU A 413 -4.82 -12.70 -3.28
CA GLU A 413 -4.80 -12.86 -4.73
C GLU A 413 -6.18 -12.59 -5.34
N ALA A 414 -7.24 -13.08 -4.71
CA ALA A 414 -8.62 -12.81 -5.11
C ALA A 414 -8.95 -11.32 -5.07
N ALA A 415 -8.61 -10.61 -3.99
CA ALA A 415 -8.87 -9.18 -3.85
C ALA A 415 -8.13 -8.36 -4.93
N MET A 416 -6.87 -8.71 -5.23
CA MET A 416 -6.09 -8.04 -6.27
C MET A 416 -6.71 -8.26 -7.65
N ALA A 417 -7.05 -9.51 -7.97
CA ALA A 417 -7.66 -9.85 -9.26
C ALA A 417 -9.04 -9.19 -9.45
N LEU A 418 -9.87 -9.14 -8.39
CA LEU A 418 -11.15 -8.43 -8.40
C LEU A 418 -10.98 -6.92 -8.55
N ALA A 419 -9.94 -6.33 -7.95
CA ALA A 419 -9.63 -4.92 -8.16
C ALA A 419 -9.25 -4.63 -9.63
N CYS A 420 -8.48 -5.51 -10.27
CA CYS A 420 -8.16 -5.44 -11.69
C CYS A 420 -9.41 -5.57 -12.57
N SER A 421 -10.35 -6.46 -12.23
CA SER A 421 -11.58 -6.68 -13.02
C SER A 421 -12.62 -5.57 -12.86
N HIS A 422 -12.55 -4.81 -11.78
CA HIS A 422 -13.48 -3.73 -11.47
C HIS A 422 -13.39 -2.60 -12.52
N SER A 423 -14.53 -1.93 -12.82
CA SER A 423 -14.60 -0.86 -13.82
C SER A 423 -13.81 0.42 -13.47
N ASP A 424 -13.76 0.73 -12.18
CA ASP A 424 -13.01 1.82 -11.59
C ASP A 424 -11.51 1.49 -11.45
N VAL A 425 -10.69 2.01 -12.38
CA VAL A 425 -9.21 1.89 -12.38
C VAL A 425 -8.54 2.49 -11.14
N THR A 426 -9.22 3.34 -10.37
CA THR A 426 -8.61 3.91 -9.16
C THR A 426 -8.36 2.86 -8.09
N LEU A 427 -9.06 1.71 -8.15
CA LEU A 427 -8.82 0.59 -7.25
C LEU A 427 -7.44 -0.03 -7.47
N VAL A 428 -7.01 -0.24 -8.72
CA VAL A 428 -5.68 -0.80 -9.01
C VAL A 428 -4.56 0.17 -8.67
N ALA A 429 -4.77 1.47 -8.90
CA ALA A 429 -3.80 2.50 -8.54
C ALA A 429 -3.56 2.51 -7.01
N ARG A 430 -4.65 2.52 -6.23
CA ARG A 430 -4.58 2.50 -4.75
C ARG A 430 -4.05 1.18 -4.19
N ALA A 431 -4.41 0.06 -4.80
CA ALA A 431 -3.87 -1.25 -4.43
C ALA A 431 -2.37 -1.37 -4.71
N GLY A 432 -1.91 -0.77 -5.81
CA GLY A 432 -0.49 -0.63 -6.12
C GLY A 432 0.23 0.23 -5.08
N ALA A 433 -0.36 1.33 -4.61
CA ALA A 433 0.22 2.15 -3.54
C ALA A 433 0.28 1.40 -2.19
N ASP A 434 -0.80 0.71 -1.84
CA ASP A 434 -0.97 0.03 -0.57
C ASP A 434 -1.92 -1.16 -0.71
N SER A 435 -1.39 -2.38 -0.65
CA SER A 435 -2.22 -3.59 -0.76
C SER A 435 -3.25 -3.72 0.37
N GLU A 436 -3.02 -3.11 1.54
CA GLU A 436 -3.98 -3.10 2.65
C GLU A 436 -5.26 -2.35 2.28
N TYR A 437 -5.20 -1.40 1.33
CA TYR A 437 -6.35 -0.68 0.81
C TYR A 437 -7.49 -1.62 0.38
N LEU A 438 -7.14 -2.79 -0.18
CA LEU A 438 -8.11 -3.78 -0.66
C LEU A 438 -8.93 -4.42 0.47
N PHE A 439 -8.39 -4.43 1.69
CA PHE A 439 -8.98 -5.08 2.86
C PHE A 439 -9.55 -4.09 3.88
N LEU A 440 -9.42 -2.78 3.62
CA LEU A 440 -10.09 -1.73 4.38
C LEU A 440 -11.54 -1.52 3.88
N PRO A 441 -12.52 -1.30 4.77
CA PRO A 441 -13.89 -1.03 4.37
C PRO A 441 -14.04 0.33 3.68
N SER A 442 -15.02 0.46 2.80
CA SER A 442 -15.33 1.73 2.12
C SER A 442 -15.88 2.78 3.11
N PRO A 443 -15.64 4.10 2.89
CA PRO A 443 -15.00 4.71 1.72
C PRO A 443 -13.46 4.73 1.76
N ARG A 444 -12.85 4.34 2.89
CA ARG A 444 -11.39 4.38 3.09
C ARG A 444 -10.63 3.28 2.35
N GLY A 445 -11.29 2.16 2.07
CA GLY A 445 -10.75 1.05 1.29
C GLY A 445 -11.72 0.49 0.26
N ALA A 446 -11.32 -0.61 -0.37
CA ALA A 446 -12.09 -1.28 -1.43
C ALA A 446 -12.87 -2.51 -0.95
N TYR A 447 -12.65 -2.98 0.28
CA TYR A 447 -13.15 -4.28 0.73
C TYR A 447 -14.66 -4.45 0.52
N THR A 448 -15.45 -3.46 0.97
CA THR A 448 -16.91 -3.48 0.81
C THR A 448 -17.36 -3.44 -0.66
N ARG A 449 -16.58 -2.82 -1.55
CA ARG A 449 -16.87 -2.79 -2.99
C ARG A 449 -16.55 -4.12 -3.68
N LEU A 450 -15.53 -4.84 -3.19
CA LEU A 450 -15.06 -6.10 -3.77
C LEU A 450 -15.82 -7.31 -3.20
N PHE A 451 -16.11 -7.32 -1.91
CA PHE A 451 -16.68 -8.46 -1.20
C PHE A 451 -18.03 -8.19 -0.56
N GLY A 452 -18.49 -6.93 -0.46
CA GLY A 452 -19.69 -6.57 0.29
C GLY A 452 -20.98 -7.23 -0.19
N GLN A 453 -21.03 -7.62 -1.47
CA GLN A 453 -21.89 -8.72 -1.93
C GLN A 453 -20.95 -9.81 -2.40
N ALA A 454 -20.95 -10.97 -1.73
CA ALA A 454 -20.03 -12.07 -2.01
C ALA A 454 -20.02 -12.40 -3.51
N PRO A 455 -18.92 -12.12 -4.23
CA PRO A 455 -18.84 -12.42 -5.65
C PRO A 455 -18.89 -13.93 -5.85
N PRO A 456 -19.57 -14.43 -6.89
CA PRO A 456 -19.60 -15.86 -7.16
C PRO A 456 -18.19 -16.43 -7.34
N ALA A 457 -17.92 -17.62 -6.78
CA ALA A 457 -16.60 -18.26 -6.84
C ALA A 457 -16.01 -18.32 -8.26
N ARG A 458 -16.83 -18.64 -9.27
CA ARG A 458 -16.42 -18.66 -10.68
C ARG A 458 -15.87 -17.32 -11.17
N HIS A 459 -16.45 -16.21 -10.72
CA HIS A 459 -16.02 -14.87 -11.14
C HIS A 459 -14.66 -14.54 -10.54
N ILE A 460 -14.48 -14.83 -9.25
CA ILE A 460 -13.21 -14.67 -8.54
C ILE A 460 -12.13 -15.51 -9.24
N TRP A 461 -12.42 -16.78 -9.52
CA TRP A 461 -11.46 -17.69 -10.11
C TRP A 461 -11.02 -17.27 -11.51
N VAL A 462 -11.96 -16.89 -12.37
CA VAL A 462 -11.66 -16.37 -13.71
C VAL A 462 -10.81 -15.11 -13.62
N ALA A 463 -11.10 -14.21 -12.67
CA ALA A 463 -10.31 -13.02 -12.48
C ALA A 463 -8.86 -13.36 -12.07
N VAL A 464 -8.70 -14.31 -11.15
CA VAL A 464 -7.38 -14.80 -10.70
C VAL A 464 -6.60 -15.40 -11.87
N LEU A 465 -7.23 -16.24 -12.69
CA LEU A 465 -6.56 -16.86 -13.84
C LEU A 465 -6.09 -15.83 -14.87
N LEU A 466 -6.94 -14.86 -15.23
CA LEU A 466 -6.56 -13.79 -16.16
C LEU A 466 -5.40 -12.97 -15.61
N HIS A 467 -5.46 -12.57 -14.34
CA HIS A 467 -4.38 -11.81 -13.72
C HIS A 467 -3.06 -12.59 -13.70
N ARG A 468 -3.09 -13.89 -13.37
CA ARG A 468 -1.91 -14.77 -13.42
C ARG A 468 -1.31 -14.88 -14.82
N LEU A 469 -2.15 -15.04 -15.84
CA LEU A 469 -1.71 -15.13 -17.24
C LEU A 469 -1.04 -13.84 -17.71
N VAL A 470 -1.62 -12.68 -17.36
CA VAL A 470 -0.98 -11.39 -17.66
C VAL A 470 0.38 -11.30 -16.97
N ARG A 471 0.45 -11.61 -15.67
CA ARG A 471 1.70 -11.57 -14.91
C ARG A 471 2.78 -12.50 -15.46
N SER A 472 2.45 -13.76 -15.77
CA SER A 472 3.42 -14.71 -16.32
C SER A 472 3.92 -14.27 -17.69
N THR A 473 3.01 -13.78 -18.56
CA THR A 473 3.38 -13.31 -19.89
C THR A 473 4.26 -12.06 -19.85
N LEU A 474 4.00 -11.13 -18.92
CA LEU A 474 4.86 -9.97 -18.70
C LEU A 474 6.26 -10.39 -18.24
N ALA A 475 6.35 -11.31 -17.28
CA ALA A 475 7.63 -11.83 -16.78
C ALA A 475 8.45 -12.53 -17.89
N GLU A 476 7.81 -13.24 -18.81
CA GLU A 476 8.47 -13.85 -19.96
C GLU A 476 8.94 -12.83 -21.02
N LEU A 477 8.18 -11.76 -21.22
CA LEU A 477 8.47 -10.74 -22.24
C LEU A 477 9.55 -9.75 -21.78
N ALA A 478 9.51 -9.35 -20.50
CA ALA A 478 10.33 -8.28 -19.92
C ALA A 478 11.85 -8.37 -20.27
N PRO A 479 12.51 -9.55 -20.26
CA PRO A 479 13.94 -9.65 -20.60
C PRO A 479 14.26 -9.27 -22.06
N THR A 480 13.31 -9.48 -22.97
CA THR A 480 13.49 -9.26 -24.42
C THR A 480 13.20 -7.82 -24.86
N GLN A 481 12.65 -7.00 -23.97
CA GLN A 481 12.27 -5.62 -24.27
C GLN A 481 13.39 -4.62 -23.94
N SER A 482 13.26 -3.41 -24.51
CA SER A 482 14.07 -2.25 -24.09
C SER A 482 13.90 -1.96 -22.59
N SER A 483 14.90 -1.37 -21.94
CA SER A 483 14.88 -1.04 -20.51
C SER A 483 13.60 -0.31 -20.08
N TRP A 484 13.21 0.73 -20.81
CA TRP A 484 12.00 1.50 -20.50
C TRP A 484 10.70 0.68 -20.54
N VAL A 485 10.52 -0.16 -21.56
CA VAL A 485 9.33 -1.01 -21.68
C VAL A 485 9.35 -2.12 -20.62
N ARG A 486 10.54 -2.66 -20.32
CA ARG A 486 10.73 -3.62 -19.24
C ARG A 486 10.30 -3.05 -17.89
N ASP A 487 10.76 -1.85 -17.54
CA ASP A 487 10.38 -1.20 -16.28
C ASP A 487 8.85 -0.98 -16.21
N VAL A 488 8.22 -0.59 -17.32
CA VAL A 488 6.75 -0.46 -17.40
C VAL A 488 6.04 -1.80 -17.24
N MET A 489 6.59 -2.90 -17.76
CA MET A 489 6.03 -4.24 -17.55
C MET A 489 6.13 -4.68 -16.09
N GLU A 490 7.27 -4.42 -15.43
CA GLU A 490 7.52 -4.79 -14.04
C GLU A 490 6.64 -4.00 -13.07
N HIS A 491 6.48 -2.68 -13.27
CA HIS A 491 5.69 -1.83 -12.37
C HIS A 491 4.22 -1.67 -12.78
N GLY A 492 3.88 -1.97 -14.03
CA GLY A 492 2.55 -1.74 -14.62
C GLY A 492 1.61 -2.94 -14.58
N GLU A 493 1.99 -4.04 -13.93
CA GLU A 493 1.25 -5.31 -13.91
C GLU A 493 -0.25 -5.13 -13.60
N LEU A 494 -0.60 -4.37 -12.55
CA LEU A 494 -1.99 -4.16 -12.14
C LEU A 494 -2.79 -3.35 -13.15
N LEU A 495 -2.18 -2.30 -13.72
CA LEU A 495 -2.83 -1.47 -14.73
C LEU A 495 -3.00 -2.23 -16.05
N LEU A 496 -2.00 -3.01 -16.46
CA LEU A 496 -2.06 -3.86 -17.65
C LEU A 496 -3.10 -4.98 -17.47
N SER A 497 -3.17 -5.59 -16.28
CA SER A 497 -4.21 -6.55 -15.94
C SER A 497 -5.60 -5.91 -16.05
N HIS A 498 -5.78 -4.70 -15.48
CA HIS A 498 -7.03 -3.95 -15.60
C HIS A 498 -7.39 -3.69 -17.08
N LEU A 499 -6.44 -3.21 -17.88
CA LEU A 499 -6.64 -2.99 -19.31
C LEU A 499 -7.06 -4.27 -20.05
N ALA A 500 -6.51 -5.42 -19.69
CA ALA A 500 -6.91 -6.71 -20.24
C ALA A 500 -8.39 -7.02 -19.92
N PHE A 501 -8.81 -6.86 -18.66
CA PHE A 501 -10.22 -7.00 -18.28
C PHE A 501 -11.13 -6.03 -19.03
N ARG A 502 -10.70 -4.78 -19.25
CA ARG A 502 -11.48 -3.79 -20.02
C ARG A 502 -11.62 -4.16 -21.48
N HIS A 503 -10.61 -4.78 -22.09
CA HIS A 503 -10.62 -5.19 -23.49
C HIS A 503 -11.44 -6.47 -23.73
N ILE A 504 -11.28 -7.48 -22.86
CA ILE A 504 -11.94 -8.78 -22.98
C ILE A 504 -13.41 -8.71 -22.52
N GLY A 505 -13.66 -7.95 -21.44
CA GLY A 505 -14.91 -7.94 -20.69
C GLY A 505 -14.95 -9.09 -19.67
N THR A 506 -15.50 -8.80 -18.48
CA THR A 506 -15.55 -9.75 -17.34
C THR A 506 -16.27 -11.06 -17.65
N ASP A 507 -17.27 -11.01 -18.54
CA ASP A 507 -18.10 -12.19 -18.86
C ASP A 507 -17.44 -13.13 -19.87
N ASN A 508 -16.50 -12.62 -20.67
CA ASN A 508 -15.78 -13.40 -21.69
C ASN A 508 -14.40 -13.88 -21.20
N ALA A 509 -13.99 -13.44 -20.00
CA ALA A 509 -12.66 -13.74 -19.47
C ALA A 509 -12.41 -15.25 -19.29
N ALA A 510 -13.45 -16.06 -19.01
CA ALA A 510 -13.31 -17.51 -18.87
C ALA A 510 -12.94 -18.19 -20.20
N GLY A 511 -13.69 -17.88 -21.27
CA GLY A 511 -13.40 -18.39 -22.61
C GLY A 511 -12.06 -17.87 -23.13
N TRP A 512 -11.73 -16.62 -22.80
CA TRP A 512 -10.44 -16.04 -23.16
C TRP A 512 -9.25 -16.75 -22.51
N VAL A 513 -9.32 -17.08 -21.22
CA VAL A 513 -8.22 -17.80 -20.53
C VAL A 513 -8.00 -19.16 -21.20
N GLN A 514 -9.08 -19.90 -21.48
CA GLN A 514 -8.99 -21.18 -22.19
C GLN A 514 -8.36 -21.02 -23.58
N THR A 515 -8.82 -20.03 -24.35
CA THR A 515 -8.26 -19.76 -25.68
C THR A 515 -6.82 -19.26 -25.62
N ALA A 516 -6.42 -18.52 -24.59
CA ALA A 516 -5.04 -18.07 -24.43
C ALA A 516 -4.09 -19.20 -24.00
N GLU A 517 -4.59 -20.21 -23.30
CA GLU A 517 -3.86 -21.47 -23.07
C GLU A 517 -3.69 -22.27 -24.38
N GLU A 518 -4.66 -22.20 -25.29
CA GLU A 518 -4.63 -22.89 -26.59
C GLU A 518 -3.84 -22.12 -27.68
N ASP A 519 -3.91 -20.78 -27.71
CA ASP A 519 -3.23 -19.86 -28.63
C ASP A 519 -2.48 -18.78 -27.83
N ALA A 520 -1.37 -19.19 -27.22
CA ALA A 520 -0.47 -18.32 -26.46
C ALA A 520 0.12 -17.18 -27.31
N GLY A 521 0.15 -17.31 -28.64
CA GLY A 521 0.78 -16.34 -29.55
C GLY A 521 0.01 -15.02 -29.62
N TRP A 522 -1.32 -15.09 -29.67
CA TRP A 522 -2.17 -13.89 -29.69
C TRP A 522 -2.12 -13.15 -28.35
N ALA A 523 -2.24 -13.86 -27.22
CA ALA A 523 -2.27 -13.23 -25.90
C ALA A 523 -0.94 -12.53 -25.59
N ARG A 524 0.18 -13.19 -25.94
CA ARG A 524 1.52 -12.61 -25.86
C ARG A 524 1.65 -11.33 -26.68
N ALA A 525 1.17 -11.32 -27.92
CA ALA A 525 1.22 -10.15 -28.78
C ALA A 525 0.40 -8.99 -28.21
N TRP A 526 -0.83 -9.25 -27.76
CA TRP A 526 -1.70 -8.21 -27.19
C TRP A 526 -1.11 -7.59 -25.92
N ILE A 527 -0.54 -8.41 -25.03
CA ILE A 527 0.10 -7.95 -23.79
C ILE A 527 1.35 -7.11 -24.12
N GLN A 528 2.16 -7.55 -25.10
CA GLN A 528 3.33 -6.80 -25.56
C GLN A 528 2.96 -5.44 -26.15
N ASP A 529 1.92 -5.39 -27.00
CA ASP A 529 1.44 -4.16 -27.63
C ASP A 529 0.84 -3.20 -26.60
N SER A 530 0.12 -3.74 -25.61
CA SER A 530 -0.46 -2.97 -24.51
C SER A 530 0.62 -2.38 -23.60
N ALA A 531 1.65 -3.15 -23.26
CA ALA A 531 2.80 -2.65 -22.50
C ALA A 531 3.57 -1.57 -23.26
N SER A 532 3.78 -1.76 -24.57
CA SER A 532 4.44 -0.76 -25.44
C SER A 532 3.61 0.53 -25.55
N SER A 533 2.29 0.38 -25.68
CA SER A 533 1.35 1.51 -25.71
C SER A 533 1.32 2.25 -24.38
N LEU A 534 1.35 1.54 -23.25
CA LEU A 534 1.46 2.13 -21.93
C LEU A 534 2.78 2.88 -21.76
N ALA A 535 3.90 2.29 -22.19
CA ALA A 535 5.21 2.91 -22.13
C ALA A 535 5.28 4.20 -22.96
N SER A 536 4.65 4.22 -24.14
CA SER A 536 4.52 5.45 -24.95
C SER A 536 3.64 6.47 -24.24
N ALA A 537 2.47 6.06 -23.74
CA ALA A 537 1.54 6.97 -23.07
C ALA A 537 2.14 7.61 -21.82
N VAL A 538 2.96 6.88 -21.05
CA VAL A 538 3.71 7.44 -19.91
C VAL A 538 4.73 8.47 -20.41
N ALA A 539 5.52 8.11 -21.42
CA ALA A 539 6.54 8.99 -21.98
C ALA A 539 5.94 10.29 -22.55
N ASP A 540 4.79 10.21 -23.23
CA ASP A 540 4.13 11.34 -23.88
C ASP A 540 3.46 12.28 -22.87
N LEU A 541 2.85 11.73 -21.81
CA LEU A 541 2.10 12.52 -20.82
C LEU A 541 2.97 13.07 -19.69
N TYR A 542 4.03 12.35 -19.32
CA TYR A 542 4.82 12.65 -18.12
C TYR A 542 6.33 12.70 -18.37
N GLY A 543 6.80 12.29 -19.55
CA GLY A 543 8.22 12.16 -19.88
C GLY A 543 8.79 10.79 -19.51
N LYS A 544 10.04 10.54 -19.90
CA LYS A 544 10.76 9.27 -19.65
C LYS A 544 11.58 9.26 -18.35
N ASN A 545 11.71 10.41 -17.70
CA ASN A 545 12.53 10.59 -16.50
C ASN A 545 11.67 10.63 -15.23
N VAL A 546 10.71 9.72 -15.14
CA VAL A 546 9.68 9.70 -14.10
C VAL A 546 9.70 8.38 -13.35
N PHE A 547 9.40 8.45 -12.06
CA PHE A 547 9.28 7.27 -11.23
C PHE A 547 7.97 6.54 -11.54
N LEU A 548 8.04 5.38 -12.18
CA LEU A 548 6.85 4.68 -12.67
C LEU A 548 5.86 4.37 -11.56
N ALA A 549 6.31 3.99 -10.37
CA ALA A 549 5.42 3.75 -9.24
C ALA A 549 4.67 5.03 -8.81
N SER A 550 5.22 6.23 -8.99
CA SER A 550 4.52 7.50 -8.66
C SER A 550 3.38 7.82 -9.63
N ILE A 551 3.46 7.27 -10.83
CA ILE A 551 2.44 7.44 -11.88
C ILE A 551 1.42 6.31 -11.79
N LEU A 552 1.88 5.07 -11.70
CA LEU A 552 1.07 3.86 -11.78
C LEU A 552 0.28 3.56 -10.48
N THR A 553 0.55 4.31 -9.41
CA THR A 553 -0.21 4.24 -8.17
C THR A 553 -1.07 5.48 -7.88
N ASP A 554 -1.00 6.51 -8.75
CA ASP A 554 -1.85 7.69 -8.63
C ASP A 554 -3.21 7.48 -9.35
N PRO A 555 -4.35 7.63 -8.67
CA PRO A 555 -5.67 7.41 -9.25
C PRO A 555 -5.99 8.26 -10.49
N GLU A 556 -5.55 9.52 -10.54
CA GLU A 556 -5.85 10.42 -11.65
C GLU A 556 -4.96 10.12 -12.85
N ARG A 557 -3.66 9.91 -12.60
CA ARG A 557 -2.69 9.55 -13.64
C ARG A 557 -3.04 8.20 -14.27
N CYS A 558 -3.42 7.19 -13.47
CA CYS A 558 -3.90 5.91 -13.97
C CYS A 558 -5.18 6.02 -14.80
N ARG A 559 -6.13 6.88 -14.41
CA ARG A 559 -7.33 7.17 -15.24
C ARG A 559 -6.95 7.73 -16.61
N ARG A 560 -6.04 8.71 -16.65
CA ARG A 560 -5.55 9.32 -17.89
C ARG A 560 -4.80 8.32 -18.77
N LEU A 561 -3.94 7.50 -18.17
CA LEU A 561 -3.19 6.46 -18.88
C LEU A 561 -4.12 5.38 -19.44
N ALA A 562 -5.06 4.87 -18.64
CA ALA A 562 -6.01 3.88 -19.10
C ALA A 562 -6.84 4.38 -20.29
N ALA A 563 -7.29 5.64 -20.25
CA ALA A 563 -8.01 6.27 -21.34
C ALA A 563 -7.14 6.53 -22.59
N ALA A 564 -5.86 6.87 -22.41
CA ALA A 564 -4.92 7.03 -23.52
C ALA A 564 -4.63 5.69 -24.21
N VAL A 565 -4.24 4.68 -23.45
CA VAL A 565 -3.92 3.34 -23.96
C VAL A 565 -5.14 2.69 -24.60
N SER A 566 -6.32 2.79 -23.98
CA SER A 566 -7.55 2.23 -24.58
C SER A 566 -7.88 2.85 -25.93
N ARG A 567 -7.66 4.17 -26.10
CA ARG A 567 -7.83 4.84 -27.40
C ARG A 567 -6.81 4.34 -28.42
N THR A 568 -5.54 4.25 -28.05
CA THR A 568 -4.47 3.76 -28.94
C THR A 568 -4.71 2.32 -29.38
N LEU A 569 -5.11 1.44 -28.45
CA LEU A 569 -5.45 0.05 -28.75
C LEU A 569 -6.71 -0.08 -29.63
N SER A 570 -7.60 0.91 -29.60
CA SER A 570 -8.79 0.97 -30.46
C SER A 570 -8.50 1.59 -31.84
N SER A 571 -7.51 2.48 -31.95
CA SER A 571 -7.16 3.20 -33.20
C SER A 571 -6.00 2.58 -33.97
N GLY A 572 -5.11 1.85 -33.29
CA GLY A 572 -3.98 1.16 -33.89
C GLY A 572 -4.45 -0.04 -34.69
N ALA A 573 -3.74 -0.36 -35.77
CA ALA A 573 -3.93 -1.54 -36.61
C ALA A 573 -3.60 -2.87 -35.88
N VAL A 574 -3.86 -2.97 -34.57
CA VAL A 574 -3.91 -4.24 -33.83
C VAL A 574 -5.34 -4.79 -33.92
N SER A 575 -5.84 -4.89 -35.14
CA SER A 575 -6.86 -5.88 -35.49
C SER A 575 -6.12 -7.20 -35.74
N ARG A 576 -5.48 -7.75 -34.70
CA ARG A 576 -5.25 -9.19 -34.68
C ARG A 576 -6.51 -9.78 -34.07
N ALA A 577 -7.34 -10.29 -34.98
CA ALA A 577 -8.67 -10.80 -34.75
C ALA A 577 -8.82 -11.35 -33.32
N ARG A 578 -9.83 -10.84 -32.60
CA ARG A 578 -10.45 -11.61 -31.51
C ARG A 578 -10.51 -13.08 -31.95
N PRO A 579 -10.12 -14.05 -31.11
CA PRO A 579 -10.23 -15.45 -31.49
C PRO A 579 -11.62 -15.67 -32.11
N GLN A 580 -11.64 -16.08 -33.39
CA GLN A 580 -12.88 -16.33 -34.11
C GLN A 580 -13.53 -17.54 -33.46
N GLY A 581 -14.41 -17.25 -32.50
CA GLY A 581 -15.02 -18.26 -31.66
C GLY A 581 -15.82 -17.70 -30.49
N GLN A 582 -16.26 -16.43 -30.55
CA GLN A 582 -17.37 -15.91 -29.75
C GLN A 582 -17.70 -14.48 -30.20
N SER A 583 -18.92 -14.31 -30.71
CA SER A 583 -19.50 -13.04 -31.16
C SER A 583 -19.13 -11.88 -30.23
N ALA A 584 -18.54 -10.83 -30.80
CA ALA A 584 -18.52 -9.50 -30.20
C ALA A 584 -19.91 -9.20 -29.62
N ARG A 585 -19.99 -8.91 -28.32
CA ARG A 585 -21.29 -8.68 -27.70
C ARG A 585 -21.88 -7.38 -28.26
N ARG A 586 -22.93 -7.55 -29.07
CA ARG A 586 -23.74 -6.47 -29.65
C ARG A 586 -24.24 -5.54 -28.54
N PRO A 587 -24.47 -4.25 -28.82
CA PRO A 587 -25.21 -3.37 -27.91
C PRO A 587 -26.55 -4.05 -27.55
N ALA A 588 -27.03 -3.89 -26.32
CA ALA A 588 -28.27 -4.53 -25.89
C ALA A 588 -29.41 -4.18 -26.87
N SER A 589 -30.04 -5.18 -27.49
CA SER A 589 -31.05 -5.01 -28.56
C SER A 589 -32.15 -4.02 -28.16
N VAL A 590 -32.58 -4.04 -26.90
CA VAL A 590 -33.57 -3.11 -26.34
C VAL A 590 -33.07 -1.67 -26.38
N SER A 591 -31.82 -1.41 -25.99
CA SER A 591 -31.27 -0.05 -26.02
C SER A 591 -31.17 0.48 -27.44
N LEU A 592 -30.74 -0.35 -28.41
CA LEU A 592 -30.72 0.06 -29.83
C LEU A 592 -32.10 0.42 -30.37
N LEU A 593 -33.11 -0.41 -30.08
CA LEU A 593 -34.49 -0.19 -30.52
C LEU A 593 -35.10 1.08 -29.93
N VAL A 594 -34.86 1.33 -28.63
CA VAL A 594 -35.34 2.53 -27.94
C VAL A 594 -34.60 3.78 -28.46
N ASP A 595 -33.28 3.71 -28.62
CA ASP A 595 -32.46 4.85 -29.03
C ASP A 595 -32.77 5.31 -30.47
N HIS A 596 -33.16 4.38 -31.35
CA HIS A 596 -33.60 4.68 -32.71
C HIS A 596 -35.12 4.87 -32.84
N GLY A 597 -35.88 4.75 -31.75
CA GLY A 597 -37.34 4.82 -31.77
C GLY A 597 -37.99 3.83 -32.75
N ARG A 598 -37.37 2.65 -32.94
CA ARG A 598 -37.73 1.71 -34.03
C ARG A 598 -39.12 1.10 -33.87
N ILE A 599 -39.61 1.00 -32.64
CA ILE A 599 -40.92 0.44 -32.30
C ILE A 599 -41.74 1.53 -31.60
N PRO A 600 -42.88 1.96 -32.15
CA PRO A 600 -43.77 2.92 -31.50
C PRO A 600 -44.32 2.38 -30.17
N ASP A 601 -44.50 3.24 -29.18
CA ASP A 601 -45.21 2.91 -27.94
C ASP A 601 -46.63 2.44 -28.25
N GLY A 602 -47.08 1.39 -27.54
CA GLY A 602 -48.38 0.77 -27.78
C GLY A 602 -48.37 -0.36 -28.81
N THR A 603 -47.23 -0.63 -29.48
CA THR A 603 -47.11 -1.75 -30.43
C THR A 603 -47.30 -3.08 -29.71
N ARG A 604 -48.09 -4.00 -30.28
CA ARG A 604 -48.30 -5.33 -29.71
C ARG A 604 -47.20 -6.29 -30.14
N LEU A 605 -46.65 -7.03 -29.18
CA LEU A 605 -45.69 -8.09 -29.38
C LEU A 605 -46.31 -9.43 -29.03
N VAL A 606 -45.90 -10.46 -29.76
CA VAL A 606 -46.33 -11.84 -29.58
C VAL A 606 -45.15 -12.66 -29.07
N TYR A 607 -45.37 -13.36 -27.97
CA TYR A 607 -44.46 -14.35 -27.44
C TYR A 607 -44.50 -15.62 -28.27
N ARG A 608 -43.34 -16.16 -28.63
CA ARG A 608 -43.22 -17.47 -29.26
C ARG A 608 -42.15 -18.29 -28.55
N PRO A 609 -42.49 -19.47 -28.02
CA PRO A 609 -41.51 -20.40 -27.48
C PRO A 609 -40.38 -20.66 -28.48
N SER A 610 -39.14 -20.66 -27.98
CA SER A 610 -37.95 -20.60 -28.81
C SER A 610 -37.50 -21.97 -29.33
N ASN A 611 -38.03 -23.05 -28.77
CA ASN A 611 -37.68 -24.42 -29.14
C ASN A 611 -38.83 -25.40 -28.81
N PRO A 612 -38.80 -26.64 -29.36
CA PRO A 612 -39.85 -27.63 -29.13
C PRO A 612 -40.04 -28.05 -27.67
N THR A 613 -38.95 -28.12 -26.89
CA THR A 613 -39.01 -28.49 -25.46
C THR A 613 -39.76 -27.46 -24.63
N GLU A 614 -39.56 -26.18 -24.94
CA GLU A 614 -40.30 -25.10 -24.33
C GLU A 614 -41.79 -25.13 -24.74
N GLU A 615 -42.09 -25.31 -26.04
CA GLU A 615 -43.47 -25.43 -26.51
C GLU A 615 -44.20 -26.61 -25.85
N GLU A 616 -43.54 -27.75 -25.67
CA GLU A 616 -44.09 -28.91 -24.97
C GLU A 616 -44.34 -28.63 -23.48
N ALA A 617 -43.45 -27.87 -22.83
CA ALA A 617 -43.53 -27.59 -21.40
C ALA A 617 -44.59 -26.54 -21.02
N ILE A 618 -44.75 -25.48 -21.83
CA ILE A 618 -45.62 -24.34 -21.48
C ILE A 618 -46.75 -24.07 -22.49
N GLY A 619 -46.79 -24.78 -23.62
CA GLY A 619 -47.73 -24.51 -24.72
C GLY A 619 -49.19 -24.73 -24.35
N ASP A 620 -49.51 -25.78 -23.58
CA ASP A 620 -50.88 -26.00 -23.07
C ASP A 620 -51.31 -24.85 -22.16
N TRP A 621 -50.44 -24.44 -21.22
CA TRP A 621 -50.68 -23.33 -20.32
C TRP A 621 -50.85 -22.00 -21.08
N LEU A 622 -50.05 -21.74 -22.12
CA LEU A 622 -50.22 -20.53 -22.92
C LEU A 622 -51.56 -20.52 -23.68
N ARG A 623 -52.02 -21.67 -24.20
CA ARG A 623 -53.28 -21.80 -24.95
C ARG A 623 -54.54 -21.53 -24.12
N GLU A 624 -54.48 -21.71 -22.80
CA GLU A 624 -55.62 -21.45 -21.91
C GLU A 624 -56.05 -19.98 -21.88
N ASP A 625 -55.12 -19.04 -22.03
CA ASP A 625 -55.41 -17.60 -22.03
C ASP A 625 -54.60 -16.88 -23.13
N PRO A 626 -55.27 -16.45 -24.22
CA PRO A 626 -54.61 -15.74 -25.32
C PRO A 626 -53.83 -14.48 -24.90
N ARG A 627 -54.13 -13.89 -23.73
CA ARG A 627 -53.39 -12.74 -23.20
C ARG A 627 -51.97 -13.10 -22.76
N ARG A 628 -51.70 -14.36 -22.45
CA ARG A 628 -50.36 -14.84 -22.01
C ARG A 628 -49.32 -14.72 -23.13
N TYR A 629 -49.76 -14.79 -24.38
CA TYR A 629 -48.91 -14.58 -25.55
C TYR A 629 -48.59 -13.11 -25.85
N LEU A 630 -49.24 -12.15 -25.21
CA LEU A 630 -49.22 -10.76 -25.67
C LEU A 630 -48.51 -9.83 -24.69
N ALA A 631 -47.68 -8.93 -25.23
CA ALA A 631 -47.12 -7.80 -24.51
C ALA A 631 -47.27 -6.51 -25.33
N THR A 632 -47.20 -5.36 -24.68
CA THR A 632 -47.23 -4.04 -25.31
C THR A 632 -45.87 -3.37 -25.15
N TRP A 633 -45.31 -2.85 -26.24
CA TRP A 633 -44.06 -2.11 -26.23
C TRP A 633 -44.22 -0.74 -25.57
N VAL A 634 -43.25 -0.39 -24.74
CA VAL A 634 -43.02 0.95 -24.20
C VAL A 634 -41.53 1.24 -24.36
N ASN A 635 -41.18 2.45 -24.80
CA ASN A 635 -39.79 2.88 -25.00
C ASN A 635 -39.08 3.14 -23.66
N ASP A 636 -38.88 2.07 -22.88
CA ASP A 636 -38.12 2.02 -21.63
C ASP A 636 -36.89 1.13 -21.80
N ARG A 637 -35.69 1.66 -21.50
CA ARG A 637 -34.41 0.96 -21.70
C ARG A 637 -34.22 -0.28 -20.82
N ARG A 638 -35.03 -0.48 -19.78
CA ARG A 638 -34.91 -1.57 -18.80
C ARG A 638 -36.10 -2.52 -18.81
N LYS A 639 -37.32 -2.00 -18.96
CA LYS A 639 -38.57 -2.77 -18.88
C LYS A 639 -39.54 -2.39 -20.02
N PRO A 640 -39.18 -2.71 -21.28
CA PRO A 640 -39.94 -2.26 -22.44
C PRO A 640 -41.24 -3.04 -22.70
N LEU A 641 -41.51 -4.13 -21.97
CA LEU A 641 -42.67 -4.99 -22.22
C LEU A 641 -43.69 -4.88 -21.09
N VAL A 642 -44.90 -4.41 -21.40
CA VAL A 642 -46.05 -4.49 -20.51
C VAL A 642 -46.85 -5.73 -20.84
N TRP A 643 -46.86 -6.73 -19.95
CA TRP A 643 -47.54 -8.00 -20.20
C TRP A 643 -49.06 -7.83 -20.14
N VAL A 644 -49.78 -8.39 -21.11
CA VAL A 644 -51.24 -8.19 -21.22
C VAL A 644 -52.01 -8.96 -20.15
N ALA A 645 -51.44 -10.03 -19.58
CA ALA A 645 -52.12 -10.84 -18.57
C ALA A 645 -52.20 -10.16 -17.19
N ASP A 646 -51.19 -9.36 -16.80
CA ASP A 646 -51.11 -8.74 -15.47
C ASP A 646 -50.92 -7.20 -15.48
N GLY A 647 -50.69 -6.59 -16.65
CA GLY A 647 -50.49 -5.16 -16.83
C GLY A 647 -49.17 -4.61 -16.26
N ARG A 648 -48.20 -5.46 -15.87
CA ARG A 648 -46.91 -5.03 -15.30
C ARG A 648 -45.82 -4.96 -16.36
N ALA A 649 -44.84 -4.09 -16.11
CA ALA A 649 -43.68 -3.89 -16.98
C ALA A 649 -42.51 -4.81 -16.61
N TYR A 650 -41.91 -5.43 -17.63
CA TYR A 650 -40.85 -6.42 -17.52
C TYR A 650 -39.74 -6.19 -18.55
N SER A 651 -38.55 -6.71 -18.26
CA SER A 651 -37.53 -6.90 -19.28
C SER A 651 -37.90 -8.11 -20.16
N PRO A 652 -37.42 -8.20 -21.42
CA PRO A 652 -37.75 -9.33 -22.30
C PRO A 652 -37.41 -10.70 -21.71
N SER A 653 -36.23 -10.83 -21.07
CA SER A 653 -35.87 -12.08 -20.38
C SER A 653 -36.67 -12.28 -19.09
N GLY A 654 -36.90 -11.20 -18.33
CA GLY A 654 -37.62 -11.28 -17.06
C GLY A 654 -39.08 -11.72 -17.24
N LEU A 655 -39.73 -11.31 -18.32
CA LEU A 655 -41.10 -11.74 -18.63
C LEU A 655 -41.17 -13.22 -18.98
N ILE A 656 -40.21 -13.72 -19.76
CA ILE A 656 -40.14 -15.15 -20.12
C ILE A 656 -39.91 -16.00 -18.88
N THR A 657 -38.96 -15.62 -18.02
CA THR A 657 -38.74 -16.31 -16.75
C THR A 657 -39.99 -16.28 -15.86
N HIS A 658 -40.72 -15.16 -15.85
CA HIS A 658 -41.98 -15.06 -15.12
C HIS A 658 -43.06 -15.99 -15.69
N ILE A 659 -43.16 -16.10 -17.02
CA ILE A 659 -44.06 -17.04 -17.70
C ILE A 659 -43.72 -18.49 -17.34
N TRP A 660 -42.43 -18.87 -17.37
CA TRP A 660 -41.98 -20.22 -16.99
C TRP A 660 -42.33 -20.57 -15.54
N GLN A 661 -42.19 -19.61 -14.64
CA GLN A 661 -42.57 -19.76 -13.24
C GLN A 661 -44.08 -19.95 -13.06
N GLN A 662 -44.90 -19.19 -13.79
CA GLN A 662 -46.36 -19.34 -13.71
C GLN A 662 -46.87 -20.63 -14.35
N ALA A 663 -46.12 -21.19 -15.30
CA ALA A 663 -46.39 -22.48 -15.93
C ALA A 663 -45.81 -23.69 -15.16
N ASP A 664 -45.17 -23.47 -13.99
CA ASP A 664 -44.50 -24.51 -13.17
C ASP A 664 -43.49 -25.39 -13.93
N TRP A 665 -42.75 -24.82 -14.89
CA TRP A 665 -41.73 -25.56 -15.63
C TRP A 665 -40.43 -25.72 -14.81
N ARG A 666 -40.30 -26.85 -14.11
CA ARG A 666 -39.19 -27.13 -13.18
C ARG A 666 -37.83 -27.35 -13.82
N GLU A 667 -37.81 -27.76 -15.09
CA GLU A 667 -36.59 -28.01 -15.87
C GLU A 667 -36.16 -26.78 -16.69
N ALA A 668 -36.77 -25.62 -16.45
CA ALA A 668 -36.48 -24.40 -17.19
C ALA A 668 -35.01 -23.97 -17.04
N PRO A 669 -34.32 -23.55 -18.12
CA PRO A 669 -32.97 -23.02 -18.05
C PRO A 669 -32.86 -21.77 -17.15
N LEU A 670 -31.73 -21.59 -16.46
CA LEU A 670 -31.47 -20.41 -15.62
C LEU A 670 -31.28 -19.10 -16.42
N ALA A 671 -31.12 -19.19 -17.74
CA ALA A 671 -30.91 -18.04 -18.61
C ALA A 671 -31.67 -18.19 -19.93
N VAL A 672 -32.23 -17.08 -20.42
CA VAL A 672 -33.01 -17.03 -21.66
C VAL A 672 -32.62 -15.85 -22.55
N ARG A 673 -32.61 -16.08 -23.86
CA ARG A 673 -32.44 -15.05 -24.89
C ARG A 673 -33.74 -14.25 -25.06
N GLY A 674 -34.02 -13.40 -24.08
CA GLY A 674 -35.26 -12.61 -23.96
C GLY A 674 -35.76 -11.98 -25.26
N PRO A 675 -34.98 -11.10 -25.91
CA PRO A 675 -35.43 -10.41 -27.13
C PRO A 675 -35.74 -11.35 -28.32
N ALA A 676 -35.19 -12.56 -28.36
CA ALA A 676 -35.44 -13.50 -29.45
C ALA A 676 -36.83 -14.16 -29.35
N GLY A 677 -37.42 -14.23 -28.14
CA GLY A 677 -38.74 -14.83 -27.92
C GLY A 677 -39.92 -13.90 -28.21
N TRP A 678 -39.67 -12.61 -28.50
CA TRP A 678 -40.72 -11.60 -28.72
C TRP A 678 -40.72 -11.11 -30.16
N HIS A 679 -41.89 -11.19 -30.80
CA HIS A 679 -42.09 -10.82 -32.20
C HIS A 679 -42.99 -9.62 -32.36
N VAL A 680 -42.62 -8.70 -33.24
CA VAL A 680 -43.53 -7.69 -33.80
C VAL A 680 -44.25 -8.32 -35.00
N PRO A 681 -45.59 -8.39 -35.01
CA PRO A 681 -46.35 -8.99 -36.10
C PRO A 681 -45.96 -8.41 -37.47
N GLY A 682 -45.51 -9.27 -38.39
CA GLY A 682 -45.12 -8.88 -39.74
C GLY A 682 -43.72 -8.27 -39.88
N GLU A 683 -42.99 -8.05 -38.78
CA GLU A 683 -41.67 -7.39 -38.82
C GLU A 683 -40.51 -8.24 -38.28
N GLY A 684 -40.79 -9.27 -37.46
CA GLY A 684 -39.77 -10.20 -36.97
C GLY A 684 -39.50 -10.11 -35.46
N THR A 685 -38.41 -10.72 -35.00
CA THR A 685 -38.01 -10.70 -33.58
C THR A 685 -37.42 -9.35 -33.18
N LEU A 686 -37.43 -9.03 -31.87
CA LEU A 686 -36.72 -7.85 -31.37
C LEU A 686 -35.21 -7.91 -31.65
N VAL A 687 -34.63 -9.11 -31.81
CA VAL A 687 -33.23 -9.28 -32.23
C VAL A 687 -33.07 -8.87 -33.70
N GLU A 688 -33.89 -9.39 -34.59
CA GLU A 688 -33.85 -9.07 -36.03
C GLU A 688 -34.05 -7.57 -36.29
N LEU A 689 -34.99 -6.95 -35.57
CA LEU A 689 -35.25 -5.52 -35.69
C LEU A 689 -34.08 -4.66 -35.17
N ALA A 690 -33.39 -5.13 -34.13
CA ALA A 690 -32.19 -4.46 -33.64
C ALA A 690 -31.00 -4.65 -34.60
N ASP A 691 -30.90 -5.81 -35.25
CA ASP A 691 -29.85 -6.13 -36.21
C ASP A 691 -29.94 -5.28 -37.48
N GLN A 692 -31.15 -4.90 -37.90
CA GLN A 692 -31.39 -3.97 -39.02
C GLN A 692 -30.87 -2.54 -38.76
N LEU A 693 -30.64 -2.17 -37.49
CA LEU A 693 -30.20 -0.84 -37.09
C LEU A 693 -28.67 -0.73 -36.93
N VAL A 694 -27.94 -1.84 -37.04
CA VAL A 694 -26.48 -1.86 -36.96
C VAL A 694 -25.91 -1.71 -38.38
N PRO A 695 -25.15 -0.64 -38.69
CA PRO A 695 -24.58 -0.48 -40.02
C PRO A 695 -23.54 -1.57 -40.30
N GLY A 696 -23.78 -2.41 -41.31
CA GLY A 696 -22.81 -3.40 -41.82
C GLY A 696 -23.27 -4.86 -41.94
N THR A 697 -24.54 -5.19 -41.70
CA THR A 697 -25.08 -6.55 -41.93
C THR A 697 -25.98 -6.57 -43.16
N GLU A 698 -25.44 -6.92 -44.33
CA GLU A 698 -26.29 -7.40 -45.43
C GLU A 698 -26.88 -8.77 -45.03
N PRO A 699 -28.17 -9.03 -45.30
CA PRO A 699 -28.76 -10.34 -45.07
C PRO A 699 -28.23 -11.33 -46.11
N ASP A 700 -27.64 -12.44 -45.65
CA ASP A 700 -27.36 -13.62 -46.47
C ASP A 700 -28.67 -14.16 -47.05
N GLY A 701 -28.96 -13.77 -48.29
CA GLY A 701 -30.07 -14.30 -49.07
C GLY A 701 -29.70 -15.66 -49.64
N GLY A 702 -29.96 -16.73 -48.88
CA GLY A 702 -29.90 -18.10 -49.36
C GLY A 702 -31.18 -18.48 -50.11
N ALA A 703 -31.03 -18.77 -51.40
CA ALA A 703 -31.92 -19.66 -52.15
C ALA A 703 -31.54 -21.13 -51.89
#